data_AF-A0A1F2ZX16-F1
#
_entry.id   AF-A0A1F2ZX16-F1
#
_cell.length_a   1.000
_cell.length_b   1.000
_cell.length_c   1.000
_cell.angle_alpha   90.00
_cell.angle_beta   90.00
_cell.angle_gamma   90.00
#
_symmetry.space_group_name_H-M   'P 1'
#
loop_
_entity.id
_entity.type
_entity.pdbx_description
1 polymer ?
#
loop_
_entity_poly.entity_id
_entity_poly.type
_entity_poly.pdbx_seq_one_letter_code
_entity_poly.pdbx_strand_id
1 'polypeptide(L)'
;MIPGRDSLNTKKLLTAGGKTYAIYSLKAAEQRLGDMSRLPFSLKVLLENLLRFEDDRSVSIDDILAFADWLKDGKSDREIAYRPARVLMQDFTGVPAVVDLAAMRDAMKALGQDPEKINPLAPVDLVIDHSVMVDYFGGANAFQKNVDREYERNGERYEFLKWGQGAFDNFRVVPPGTGICHQVNLEYLAQTVWTADYKGETYAYPDTLVGTDSHTTMVNGLSVLGWGVGGIEAEAAMLGQPVSMLIPEVIGMRLSGKLPEGTTATDLVLTVTQMLRKKGVVGKFVEFFGPGLDYLALEDQATIANMAPEYGATCGFFPVTAETIRYLKATGRNPERVALVEAYAKEQGMWRDASTPEPKFTDTLELDLSSVAPSLAGPKRPQDRVLLKEAPASFGAALDKEYGQAGQTNRRAPVKGEKFDLGNGDVVIAAITSCTNTSNPSVLMAAGLVARNARKRGLKVKPWVKTSLAPGSQVVTDYLNAAGLTDDLNALGFNLVGYGCTTCIGNSGPLPEAISAAISENNLAVCSVLSGNRNFEGRVSPDARANYLASPPLVVAYAIAGSLNTNLTTDPIGKDDQRKDVYLKDIWPTNREIAEIVRENVTAKMFATRYADVFKGDKKWQAIDSGDGQTYRWPTSTYVANPPYFKGMTMTPKPVQPIEKARVLALFGDSITTDHISPAGDIKEKGPAGQYLKEHQVPVSEFNSYGSRRGNHEVMMRGTFAN
;
A
#
# COMPACT_ATOMS: atom_id res chain seq x y z
N MET A 1 -16.72 -6.53 -18.83
CA MET A 1 -15.92 -5.98 -19.95
C MET A 1 -16.75 -6.09 -21.22
N ILE A 2 -16.86 -5.00 -21.99
CA ILE A 2 -17.51 -4.98 -23.31
C ILE A 2 -16.43 -4.58 -24.33
N PRO A 3 -15.99 -5.49 -25.22
CA PRO A 3 -14.97 -5.18 -26.21
C PRO A 3 -15.50 -4.18 -27.24
N GLY A 4 -14.60 -3.33 -27.73
CA GLY A 4 -14.85 -2.37 -28.79
C GLY A 4 -14.86 -2.99 -30.19
N ARG A 5 -14.61 -2.14 -31.19
CA ARG A 5 -14.37 -2.51 -32.58
C ARG A 5 -13.00 -3.19 -32.71
N ASP A 6 -12.76 -3.83 -33.85
CA ASP A 6 -11.46 -4.39 -34.21
C ASP A 6 -11.11 -3.95 -35.64
N SER A 7 -11.01 -2.64 -35.88
CA SER A 7 -10.78 -2.12 -37.24
C SER A 7 -9.40 -2.49 -37.79
N LEU A 8 -8.44 -2.72 -36.88
CA LEU A 8 -7.07 -3.12 -37.19
C LEU A 8 -6.89 -4.64 -37.35
N ASN A 9 -7.95 -5.46 -37.22
CA ASN A 9 -7.93 -6.93 -37.36
C ASN A 9 -6.93 -7.63 -36.42
N THR A 10 -6.85 -7.13 -35.19
CA THR A 10 -5.95 -7.57 -34.13
C THR A 10 -6.53 -8.67 -33.26
N LYS A 11 -7.84 -8.91 -33.31
CA LYS A 11 -8.45 -10.04 -32.59
C LYS A 11 -7.92 -11.37 -33.13
N LYS A 12 -7.29 -12.17 -32.26
CA LYS A 12 -6.79 -13.51 -32.54
C LYS A 12 -7.24 -14.49 -31.45
N LEU A 13 -7.08 -15.78 -31.73
CA LEU A 13 -7.35 -16.84 -30.77
C LEU A 13 -6.03 -17.31 -30.15
N LEU A 14 -6.02 -17.45 -28.82
CA LEU A 14 -4.94 -18.03 -28.04
C LEU A 14 -5.46 -19.28 -27.32
N THR A 15 -4.76 -20.40 -27.44
CA THR A 15 -5.09 -21.60 -26.65
C THR A 15 -4.08 -21.78 -25.53
N ALA A 16 -4.55 -21.87 -24.29
CA ALA A 16 -3.73 -22.05 -23.10
C ALA A 16 -4.52 -22.79 -22.01
N GLY A 17 -3.86 -23.65 -21.24
CA GLY A 17 -4.52 -24.35 -20.12
C GLY A 17 -5.75 -25.18 -20.51
N GLY A 18 -5.82 -25.68 -21.75
CA GLY A 18 -6.97 -26.44 -22.26
C GLY A 18 -8.19 -25.60 -22.68
N LYS A 19 -8.07 -24.26 -22.69
CA LYS A 19 -9.14 -23.33 -23.10
C LYS A 19 -8.66 -22.43 -24.23
N THR A 20 -9.62 -21.93 -25.01
CA THR A 20 -9.37 -20.96 -26.08
C THR A 20 -9.89 -19.59 -25.67
N TYR A 21 -9.07 -18.57 -25.89
CA TYR A 21 -9.32 -17.19 -25.51
C TYR A 21 -9.24 -16.29 -26.73
N ALA A 22 -10.16 -15.34 -26.84
CA ALA A 22 -9.99 -14.20 -27.73
C ALA A 22 -9.02 -13.18 -27.10
N ILE A 23 -8.04 -12.73 -27.86
CA ILE A 23 -7.06 -11.72 -27.45
C ILE A 23 -6.95 -10.63 -28.51
N TYR A 24 -6.62 -9.40 -28.11
CA TYR A 24 -6.20 -8.34 -29.02
C TYR A 24 -4.68 -8.39 -29.16
N SER A 25 -4.20 -8.99 -30.25
CA SER A 25 -2.78 -9.34 -30.44
C SER A 25 -1.93 -8.12 -30.80
N LEU A 26 -0.92 -7.83 -29.97
CA LEU A 26 0.08 -6.80 -30.26
C LEU A 26 0.90 -7.14 -31.50
N LYS A 27 1.25 -8.41 -31.72
CA LYS A 27 1.94 -8.87 -32.95
C LYS A 27 1.10 -8.60 -34.21
N ALA A 28 -0.21 -8.74 -34.13
CA ALA A 28 -1.09 -8.38 -35.24
C ALA A 28 -1.14 -6.86 -35.44
N ALA A 29 -1.14 -6.08 -34.35
CA ALA A 29 -1.10 -4.62 -34.39
C ALA A 29 0.19 -4.07 -35.04
N GLU A 30 1.33 -4.74 -34.88
CA GLU A 30 2.61 -4.37 -35.52
C GLU A 30 2.52 -4.29 -37.06
N GLN A 31 1.61 -5.02 -37.70
CA GLN A 31 1.38 -4.92 -39.14
C GLN A 31 0.91 -3.53 -39.58
N ARG A 32 0.33 -2.75 -38.65
CA ARG A 32 -0.14 -1.38 -38.87
C ARG A 32 0.72 -0.35 -38.15
N LEU A 33 1.24 -0.70 -36.97
CA LEU A 33 2.00 0.22 -36.11
C LEU A 33 3.51 0.22 -36.42
N GLY A 34 4.04 -0.81 -37.09
CA GLY A 34 5.47 -1.05 -37.20
C GLY A 34 6.01 -1.89 -36.03
N ASP A 35 7.33 -1.98 -35.91
CA ASP A 35 8.01 -2.77 -34.86
C ASP A 35 7.75 -2.19 -33.46
N MET A 36 7.03 -2.94 -32.62
CA MET A 36 6.71 -2.58 -31.23
C MET A 36 7.53 -3.41 -30.22
N SER A 37 8.52 -4.19 -30.67
CA SER A 37 9.30 -5.11 -29.83
C SER A 37 9.99 -4.40 -28.67
N ARG A 38 10.46 -3.16 -28.91
CA ARG A 38 11.15 -2.31 -27.93
C ARG A 38 10.25 -1.31 -27.21
N LEU A 39 8.92 -1.37 -27.37
CA LEU A 39 8.00 -0.58 -26.55
C LEU A 39 8.09 -1.05 -25.09
N PRO A 40 8.18 -0.13 -24.09
CA PRO A 40 8.12 -0.50 -22.67
C PRO A 40 6.94 -1.41 -22.37
N PHE A 41 7.14 -2.38 -21.48
CA PHE A 41 6.11 -3.37 -21.15
C PHE A 41 4.87 -2.71 -20.56
N SER A 42 5.03 -1.67 -19.75
CA SER A 42 3.92 -0.86 -19.22
C SER A 42 3.09 -0.20 -20.32
N LEU A 43 3.74 0.24 -21.42
CA LEU A 43 3.04 0.83 -22.56
C LEU A 43 2.41 -0.22 -23.48
N LYS A 44 2.99 -1.43 -23.57
CA LYS A 44 2.32 -2.58 -24.22
C LYS A 44 0.98 -2.91 -23.56
N VAL A 45 0.89 -2.78 -22.23
CA VAL A 45 -0.37 -2.95 -21.49
C VAL A 45 -1.41 -1.88 -21.86
N LEU A 46 -1.00 -0.60 -21.95
CA LEU A 46 -1.90 0.48 -22.37
C LEU A 46 -2.33 0.33 -23.85
N LEU A 47 -1.41 -0.09 -24.72
CA LEU A 47 -1.71 -0.35 -26.13
C LEU A 47 -2.75 -1.47 -26.29
N GLU A 48 -2.61 -2.57 -25.57
CA GLU A 48 -3.63 -3.63 -25.56
C GLU A 48 -5.00 -3.10 -25.11
N ASN A 49 -5.00 -2.24 -24.08
CA ASN A 49 -6.22 -1.65 -23.55
C ASN A 49 -6.97 -0.85 -24.61
N LEU A 50 -6.26 0.01 -25.35
CA LEU A 50 -6.83 0.83 -26.41
C LEU A 50 -7.31 -0.01 -27.58
N LEU A 51 -6.53 -1.01 -28.01
CA LEU A 51 -6.97 -1.96 -29.05
C LEU A 51 -8.28 -2.66 -28.68
N ARG A 52 -8.42 -3.07 -27.41
CA ARG A 52 -9.61 -3.75 -26.93
C ARG A 52 -10.83 -2.84 -26.77
N PHE A 53 -10.64 -1.53 -26.65
CA PHE A 53 -11.70 -0.56 -26.38
C PHE A 53 -11.93 0.48 -27.48
N GLU A 54 -11.40 0.25 -28.70
CA GLU A 54 -11.67 1.09 -29.87
C GLU A 54 -13.18 1.30 -30.08
N ASP A 55 -13.67 2.54 -30.09
CA ASP A 55 -15.10 2.84 -30.22
C ASP A 55 -15.44 4.12 -30.99
N ASP A 56 -14.43 4.82 -31.54
CA ASP A 56 -14.52 6.11 -32.25
C ASP A 56 -15.17 7.25 -31.44
N ARG A 57 -15.28 7.07 -30.12
CA ARG A 57 -15.84 8.09 -29.21
C ARG A 57 -14.86 8.44 -28.10
N SER A 58 -14.37 7.42 -27.42
CA SER A 58 -13.38 7.53 -26.34
C SER A 58 -12.01 7.04 -26.79
N VAL A 59 -11.95 6.04 -27.66
CA VAL A 59 -10.70 5.52 -28.23
C VAL A 59 -10.83 5.48 -29.75
N SER A 60 -9.94 6.22 -30.40
CA SER A 60 -9.79 6.32 -31.85
C SER A 60 -8.55 5.55 -32.34
N ILE A 61 -8.49 5.27 -33.65
CA ILE A 61 -7.31 4.67 -34.28
C ILE A 61 -6.06 5.55 -34.09
N ASP A 62 -6.22 6.87 -34.09
CA ASP A 62 -5.11 7.80 -33.89
C ASP A 62 -4.50 7.68 -32.47
N ASP A 63 -5.31 7.37 -31.45
CA ASP A 63 -4.82 7.10 -30.09
C ASP A 63 -3.93 5.86 -30.06
N ILE A 64 -4.28 4.84 -30.85
CA ILE A 64 -3.52 3.59 -30.98
C ILE A 64 -2.22 3.83 -31.77
N LEU A 65 -2.29 4.61 -32.86
CA LEU A 65 -1.13 4.97 -33.69
C LEU A 65 -0.08 5.79 -32.93
N ALA A 66 -0.50 6.59 -31.95
CA ALA A 66 0.40 7.44 -31.17
C ALA A 66 1.49 6.66 -30.39
N PHE A 67 1.31 5.36 -30.14
CA PHE A 67 2.35 4.51 -29.51
C PHE A 67 3.54 4.26 -30.44
N ALA A 68 3.30 4.18 -31.75
CA ALA A 68 4.37 4.10 -32.74
C ALA A 68 5.17 5.41 -32.81
N ASP A 69 4.48 6.54 -32.64
CA ASP A 69 5.12 7.85 -32.56
C ASP A 69 5.92 8.02 -31.27
N TRP A 70 5.38 7.58 -30.13
CA TRP A 70 6.08 7.58 -28.84
C TRP A 70 7.43 6.84 -28.92
N LEU A 71 7.53 5.75 -29.67
CA LEU A 71 8.79 5.01 -29.85
C LEU A 71 9.89 5.80 -30.56
N LYS A 72 9.59 6.90 -31.25
CA LYS A 72 10.59 7.70 -31.98
C LYS A 72 11.48 8.49 -31.04
N ASP A 73 10.93 9.09 -29.99
CA ASP A 73 11.64 9.98 -29.06
C ASP A 73 11.37 9.68 -27.57
N GLY A 74 10.48 8.74 -27.26
CA GLY A 74 10.10 8.34 -25.91
C GLY A 74 9.12 9.30 -25.23
N LYS A 75 8.38 10.11 -26.00
CA LYS A 75 7.47 11.14 -25.47
C LYS A 75 6.18 11.21 -26.29
N SER A 76 5.13 11.77 -25.68
CA SER A 76 3.89 12.08 -26.37
C SER A 76 3.11 13.14 -25.59
N ASP A 77 2.37 13.97 -26.31
CA ASP A 77 1.35 14.88 -25.80
C ASP A 77 -0.08 14.34 -26.04
N ARG A 78 -0.20 13.11 -26.56
CA ARG A 78 -1.48 12.47 -26.84
C ARG A 78 -2.17 12.09 -25.53
N GLU A 79 -3.37 12.62 -25.33
CA GLU A 79 -4.31 12.15 -24.31
C GLU A 79 -5.02 10.87 -24.80
N ILE A 80 -5.13 9.88 -23.91
CA ILE A 80 -5.77 8.59 -24.16
C ILE A 80 -6.81 8.28 -23.09
N ALA A 81 -7.80 7.47 -23.45
CA ALA A 81 -8.87 7.01 -22.57
C ALA A 81 -8.59 5.57 -22.10
N TYR A 82 -7.95 5.43 -20.93
CA TYR A 82 -7.60 4.15 -20.34
C TYR A 82 -8.76 3.57 -19.50
N ARG A 83 -9.08 2.29 -19.67
CA ARG A 83 -10.11 1.60 -18.86
C ARG A 83 -9.49 0.51 -17.99
N PRO A 84 -9.44 0.66 -16.66
CA PRO A 84 -8.89 -0.38 -15.79
C PRO A 84 -9.75 -1.65 -15.84
N ALA A 85 -9.12 -2.82 -15.64
CA ALA A 85 -9.84 -4.09 -15.58
C ALA A 85 -10.71 -4.22 -14.32
N ARG A 86 -10.29 -3.58 -13.22
CA ARG A 86 -10.96 -3.60 -11.90
C ARG A 86 -10.56 -2.39 -11.04
N VAL A 87 -11.23 -2.22 -9.91
CA VAL A 87 -10.92 -1.21 -8.89
C VAL A 87 -10.62 -1.88 -7.55
N LEU A 88 -9.59 -1.39 -6.83
CA LEU A 88 -9.28 -1.80 -5.47
C LEU A 88 -9.56 -0.66 -4.48
N MET A 89 -10.21 -0.97 -3.37
CA MET A 89 -10.53 0.01 -2.32
C MET A 89 -10.11 -0.50 -0.95
N GLN A 90 -9.98 0.44 -0.01
CA GLN A 90 -9.80 0.18 1.41
C GLN A 90 -10.83 0.98 2.21
N ASP A 91 -11.14 0.62 3.46
CA ASP A 91 -12.32 1.12 4.17
C ASP A 91 -12.35 2.63 4.49
N PHE A 92 -11.21 3.32 4.64
CA PHE A 92 -11.19 4.78 4.80
C PHE A 92 -11.59 5.52 3.53
N THR A 93 -11.33 4.99 2.33
CA THR A 93 -11.77 5.60 1.06
C THR A 93 -12.96 4.89 0.44
N GLY A 94 -13.25 3.68 0.89
CA GLY A 94 -14.39 2.86 0.49
C GLY A 94 -15.69 3.35 1.10
N VAL A 95 -15.70 3.73 2.39
CA VAL A 95 -16.89 4.33 3.03
C VAL A 95 -17.39 5.56 2.26
N PRO A 96 -16.59 6.60 1.98
CA PRO A 96 -17.09 7.75 1.21
C PRO A 96 -17.50 7.37 -0.22
N ALA A 97 -16.82 6.44 -0.89
CA ALA A 97 -17.25 6.02 -2.23
C ALA A 97 -18.60 5.31 -2.23
N VAL A 98 -18.87 4.47 -1.24
CA VAL A 98 -20.19 3.83 -1.08
C VAL A 98 -21.26 4.87 -0.68
N VAL A 99 -20.90 5.90 0.10
CA VAL A 99 -21.77 7.07 0.36
C VAL A 99 -22.11 7.77 -0.96
N ASP A 100 -21.14 7.99 -1.84
CA ASP A 100 -21.33 8.68 -3.11
C ASP A 100 -22.24 7.87 -4.05
N LEU A 101 -22.02 6.55 -4.16
CA LEU A 101 -22.92 5.66 -4.90
C LEU A 101 -24.34 5.65 -4.34
N ALA A 102 -24.50 5.59 -3.02
CA ALA A 102 -25.80 5.65 -2.36
C ALA A 102 -26.52 6.99 -2.62
N ALA A 103 -25.79 8.10 -2.54
CA ALA A 103 -26.31 9.44 -2.82
C ALA A 103 -26.67 9.62 -4.31
N MET A 104 -25.89 9.04 -5.23
CA MET A 104 -26.21 9.00 -6.66
C MET A 104 -27.51 8.21 -6.92
N ARG A 105 -27.74 7.09 -6.20
CA ARG A 105 -29.00 6.34 -6.28
C ARG A 105 -30.20 7.15 -5.80
N ASP A 106 -30.05 7.91 -4.71
CA ASP A 106 -31.07 8.84 -4.24
C ASP A 106 -31.35 9.95 -5.27
N ALA A 107 -30.30 10.49 -5.90
CA ALA A 107 -30.44 11.50 -6.94
C ALA A 107 -31.18 10.96 -8.17
N MET A 108 -30.86 9.74 -8.63
CA MET A 108 -31.57 9.07 -9.72
C MET A 108 -33.06 8.91 -9.39
N LYS A 109 -33.37 8.45 -8.18
CA LYS A 109 -34.76 8.33 -7.70
C LYS A 109 -35.47 9.68 -7.67
N ALA A 110 -34.82 10.73 -7.17
CA ALA A 110 -35.38 12.09 -7.13
C ALA A 110 -35.62 12.66 -8.54
N LEU A 111 -34.82 12.27 -9.52
CA LEU A 111 -34.98 12.60 -10.95
C LEU A 111 -36.00 11.69 -11.68
N GLY A 112 -36.66 10.76 -10.97
CA GLY A 112 -37.63 9.82 -11.55
C GLY A 112 -36.98 8.77 -12.46
N GLN A 113 -35.68 8.49 -12.27
CA GLN A 113 -34.92 7.47 -12.99
C GLN A 113 -34.71 6.23 -12.13
N ASP A 114 -34.27 5.16 -12.78
CA ASP A 114 -33.93 3.88 -12.15
C ASP A 114 -32.59 3.97 -11.38
N PRO A 115 -32.58 3.79 -10.04
CA PRO A 115 -31.36 3.80 -9.23
C PRO A 115 -30.39 2.67 -9.56
N GLU A 116 -30.85 1.52 -10.07
CA GLU A 116 -29.98 0.37 -10.34
C GLU A 116 -28.98 0.62 -11.47
N LYS A 117 -29.20 1.66 -12.28
CA LYS A 117 -28.21 2.14 -13.26
C LYS A 117 -26.94 2.68 -12.60
N ILE A 118 -26.99 3.07 -11.33
CA ILE A 118 -25.81 3.36 -10.53
C ILE A 118 -25.33 2.04 -9.94
N ASN A 119 -24.45 1.38 -10.68
CA ASN A 119 -23.83 0.13 -10.27
C ASN A 119 -22.43 0.01 -10.88
N PRO A 120 -21.44 -0.54 -10.16
CA PRO A 120 -20.15 -0.88 -10.74
C PRO A 120 -20.27 -1.78 -11.98
N LEU A 121 -19.72 -1.31 -13.11
CA LEU A 121 -19.57 -2.03 -14.37
C LEU A 121 -18.24 -2.80 -14.46
N ALA A 122 -17.29 -2.43 -13.61
CA ALA A 122 -16.06 -3.17 -13.37
C ALA A 122 -16.09 -3.82 -11.97
N PRO A 123 -15.42 -4.96 -11.79
CA PRO A 123 -15.17 -5.56 -10.49
C PRO A 123 -14.54 -4.56 -9.51
N VAL A 124 -15.09 -4.50 -8.30
CA VAL A 124 -14.60 -3.68 -7.19
C VAL A 124 -14.35 -4.58 -5.99
N ASP A 125 -13.13 -4.54 -5.48
CA ASP A 125 -12.75 -5.22 -4.24
C ASP A 125 -12.42 -4.18 -3.17
N LEU A 126 -13.19 -4.14 -2.09
CA LEU A 126 -12.90 -3.31 -0.92
C LEU A 126 -12.34 -4.19 0.20
N VAL A 127 -11.17 -3.84 0.75
CA VAL A 127 -10.56 -4.55 1.89
C VAL A 127 -10.63 -3.68 3.14
N ILE A 128 -11.13 -4.23 4.25
CA ILE A 128 -11.19 -3.51 5.53
C ILE A 128 -9.89 -3.74 6.30
N ASP A 129 -9.01 -2.75 6.33
CA ASP A 129 -7.65 -2.83 6.89
C ASP A 129 -7.15 -1.55 7.57
N HIS A 130 -7.85 -0.42 7.44
CA HIS A 130 -7.51 0.87 8.05
C HIS A 130 -8.22 1.13 9.38
N SER A 131 -9.03 0.19 9.87
CA SER A 131 -9.85 0.35 11.07
C SER A 131 -9.18 -0.08 12.37
N VAL A 132 -8.38 -1.16 12.34
CA VAL A 132 -7.68 -1.66 13.52
C VAL A 132 -6.58 -0.70 13.98
N MET A 133 -6.48 -0.51 15.30
CA MET A 133 -5.48 0.31 15.96
C MET A 133 -4.70 -0.52 16.99
N VAL A 134 -3.46 -0.13 17.26
CA VAL A 134 -2.63 -0.80 18.28
C VAL A 134 -2.92 -0.22 19.67
N ASP A 135 -4.16 -0.36 20.15
CA ASP A 135 -4.56 0.06 21.50
C ASP A 135 -3.84 -0.77 22.58
N TYR A 136 -3.68 -2.08 22.33
CA TYR A 136 -2.98 -3.04 23.17
C TYR A 136 -1.78 -3.64 22.41
N PHE A 137 -0.69 -3.89 23.13
CA PHE A 137 0.58 -4.37 22.56
C PHE A 137 1.36 -5.24 23.56
N GLY A 138 2.40 -5.94 23.09
CA GLY A 138 3.36 -6.67 23.94
C GLY A 138 2.81 -7.84 24.78
N GLY A 139 1.54 -8.23 24.59
CA GLY A 139 0.90 -9.29 25.35
C GLY A 139 0.12 -10.27 24.48
N ALA A 140 -0.05 -11.51 24.96
CA ALA A 140 -0.70 -12.58 24.20
C ALA A 140 -2.16 -12.28 23.80
N ASN A 141 -2.87 -11.46 24.57
CA ASN A 141 -4.26 -11.08 24.28
C ASN A 141 -4.38 -9.76 23.50
N ALA A 142 -3.27 -9.16 23.04
CA ALA A 142 -3.29 -7.88 22.33
C ALA A 142 -4.14 -7.94 21.05
N PHE A 143 -3.95 -8.97 20.22
CA PHE A 143 -4.75 -9.20 19.01
C PHE A 143 -6.25 -9.16 19.28
N GLN A 144 -6.75 -10.00 20.21
CA GLN A 144 -8.17 -10.09 20.49
C GLN A 144 -8.75 -8.77 20.99
N LYS A 145 -8.04 -8.09 21.91
CA LYS A 145 -8.49 -6.80 22.44
C LYS A 145 -8.54 -5.69 21.39
N ASN A 146 -7.58 -5.65 20.47
CA ASN A 146 -7.59 -4.68 19.38
C ASN A 146 -8.73 -4.95 18.40
N VAL A 147 -8.98 -6.22 18.06
CA VAL A 147 -10.14 -6.61 17.22
C VAL A 147 -11.46 -6.27 17.92
N ASP A 148 -11.59 -6.55 19.22
CA ASP A 148 -12.78 -6.17 19.99
C ASP A 148 -13.01 -4.65 19.93
N ARG A 149 -11.96 -3.86 20.14
CA ARG A 149 -12.02 -2.40 20.08
C ARG A 149 -12.31 -1.86 18.68
N GLU A 150 -11.80 -2.52 17.65
CA GLU A 150 -12.09 -2.21 16.25
C GLU A 150 -13.59 -2.34 15.95
N TYR A 151 -14.23 -3.44 16.34
CA TYR A 151 -15.67 -3.64 16.16
C TYR A 151 -16.51 -2.66 16.98
N GLU A 152 -16.11 -2.36 18.22
CA GLU A 152 -16.80 -1.36 19.06
C GLU A 152 -16.82 0.03 18.38
N ARG A 153 -15.68 0.46 17.82
CA ARG A 153 -15.54 1.80 17.23
C ARG A 153 -16.15 1.93 15.83
N ASN A 154 -16.24 0.83 15.08
CA ASN A 154 -16.53 0.86 13.65
C ASN A 154 -17.81 0.12 13.24
N GLY A 155 -18.64 -0.32 14.19
CA GLY A 155 -19.86 -1.08 13.93
C GLY A 155 -20.75 -0.47 12.83
N GLU A 156 -21.04 0.83 12.91
CA GLU A 156 -21.88 1.52 11.90
C GLU A 156 -21.23 1.57 10.51
N ARG A 157 -19.92 1.78 10.43
CA ARG A 157 -19.19 1.77 9.15
C ARG A 157 -19.22 0.38 8.52
N TYR A 158 -19.13 -0.66 9.33
CA TYR A 158 -19.18 -2.05 8.86
C TYR A 158 -20.57 -2.47 8.43
N GLU A 159 -21.61 -2.04 9.15
CA GLU A 159 -23.01 -2.16 8.72
C GLU A 159 -23.22 -1.52 7.35
N PHE A 160 -22.73 -0.29 7.17
CA PHE A 160 -22.83 0.44 5.92
C PHE A 160 -22.09 -0.24 4.76
N LEU A 161 -20.85 -0.70 4.97
CA LEU A 161 -20.09 -1.42 3.94
C LEU A 161 -20.72 -2.78 3.60
N LYS A 162 -21.28 -3.48 4.59
CA LYS A 162 -21.99 -4.74 4.39
C LYS A 162 -23.30 -4.54 3.63
N TRP A 163 -24.01 -3.43 3.87
CA TRP A 163 -25.13 -3.01 3.04
C TRP A 163 -24.69 -2.80 1.59
N GLY A 164 -23.60 -2.05 1.38
CA GLY A 164 -23.05 -1.80 0.04
C GLY A 164 -22.70 -3.10 -0.70
N GLN A 165 -22.15 -4.10 0.01
CA GLN A 165 -21.89 -5.44 -0.53
C GLN A 165 -23.16 -6.15 -1.04
N GLY A 166 -24.30 -5.98 -0.36
CA GLY A 166 -25.57 -6.55 -0.80
C GLY A 166 -26.30 -5.71 -1.85
N ALA A 167 -26.05 -4.40 -1.89
CA ALA A 167 -26.80 -3.44 -2.71
C ALA A 167 -26.22 -3.23 -4.12
N PHE A 168 -24.94 -3.55 -4.36
CA PHE A 168 -24.26 -3.31 -5.63
C PHE A 168 -23.70 -4.61 -6.23
N ASP A 169 -23.99 -4.87 -7.51
CA ASP A 169 -23.34 -5.96 -8.25
C ASP A 169 -21.86 -5.62 -8.49
N ASN A 170 -21.04 -6.66 -8.66
CA ASN A 170 -19.59 -6.55 -8.86
C ASN A 170 -18.81 -5.89 -7.70
N PHE A 171 -19.46 -5.65 -6.56
CA PHE A 171 -18.83 -5.07 -5.38
C PHE A 171 -18.63 -6.13 -4.29
N ARG A 172 -17.37 -6.43 -3.97
CA ARG A 172 -17.01 -7.42 -2.94
C ARG A 172 -16.30 -6.75 -1.79
N VAL A 173 -16.60 -7.17 -0.57
CA VAL A 173 -15.93 -6.70 0.64
C VAL A 173 -15.14 -7.85 1.25
N VAL A 174 -13.83 -7.65 1.42
CA VAL A 174 -12.95 -8.49 2.23
C VAL A 174 -13.06 -8.00 3.68
N PRO A 175 -13.59 -8.82 4.61
CA PRO A 175 -13.92 -8.40 5.97
C PRO A 175 -12.69 -8.07 6.83
N PRO A 176 -12.90 -7.42 8.00
CA PRO A 176 -11.82 -7.10 8.94
C PRO A 176 -11.04 -8.34 9.38
N GLY A 177 -9.75 -8.16 9.69
CA GLY A 177 -8.89 -9.24 10.20
C GLY A 177 -8.41 -10.24 9.14
N THR A 178 -8.68 -10.00 7.85
CA THR A 178 -8.21 -10.84 6.75
C THR A 178 -6.78 -10.50 6.33
N GLY A 179 -6.46 -9.20 6.25
CA GLY A 179 -5.18 -8.70 5.76
C GLY A 179 -5.25 -7.27 5.25
N ILE A 180 -4.11 -6.75 4.78
CA ILE A 180 -3.96 -5.43 4.19
C ILE A 180 -4.24 -5.49 2.69
N CYS A 181 -4.96 -4.50 2.16
CA CYS A 181 -5.46 -4.44 0.78
C CYS A 181 -4.44 -4.86 -0.27
N HIS A 182 -3.22 -4.32 -0.22
CA HIS A 182 -2.18 -4.59 -1.22
C HIS A 182 -1.57 -6.00 -1.11
N GLN A 183 -1.47 -6.53 0.11
CA GLN A 183 -0.99 -7.91 0.30
C GLN A 183 -2.05 -8.92 -0.10
N VAL A 184 -3.32 -8.70 0.28
CA VAL A 184 -4.46 -9.50 -0.22
C VAL A 184 -4.58 -9.41 -1.74
N ASN A 185 -4.32 -8.23 -2.32
CA ASN A 185 -4.30 -8.05 -3.77
C ASN A 185 -3.19 -8.89 -4.42
N LEU A 186 -1.95 -8.80 -3.93
CA LEU A 186 -0.82 -9.57 -4.45
C LEU A 186 -1.02 -11.08 -4.28
N GLU A 187 -1.44 -11.51 -3.09
CA GLU A 187 -1.56 -12.92 -2.70
C GLU A 187 -2.84 -13.59 -3.16
N TYR A 188 -3.88 -12.85 -3.61
CA TYR A 188 -5.14 -13.45 -4.04
C TYR A 188 -5.85 -12.76 -5.21
N LEU A 189 -6.17 -11.46 -5.09
CA LEU A 189 -7.09 -10.80 -6.03
C LEU A 189 -6.48 -10.64 -7.43
N ALA A 190 -5.19 -10.29 -7.50
CA ALA A 190 -4.47 -10.08 -8.75
C ALA A 190 -4.31 -11.39 -9.54
N GLN A 191 -4.55 -11.30 -10.85
CA GLN A 191 -4.53 -12.45 -11.76
C GLN A 191 -3.42 -12.38 -12.81
N THR A 192 -2.71 -11.24 -12.94
CA THR A 192 -1.75 -10.92 -14.01
C THR A 192 -2.38 -10.84 -15.41
N VAL A 193 -3.16 -11.84 -15.81
CA VAL A 193 -3.99 -11.86 -17.00
C VAL A 193 -5.42 -12.16 -16.57
N TRP A 194 -6.31 -11.20 -16.79
CA TRP A 194 -7.74 -11.31 -16.53
C TRP A 194 -8.47 -12.03 -17.66
N THR A 195 -9.68 -12.51 -17.34
CA THR A 195 -10.58 -13.10 -18.31
C THR A 195 -12.00 -12.57 -18.11
N ALA A 196 -12.73 -12.38 -19.20
CA ALA A 196 -14.16 -12.05 -19.14
C ALA A 196 -14.92 -12.71 -20.29
N ASP A 197 -16.10 -13.22 -19.99
CA ASP A 197 -17.00 -13.77 -20.98
C ASP A 197 -17.87 -12.67 -21.60
N TYR A 198 -17.96 -12.65 -22.92
CA TYR A 198 -18.82 -11.72 -23.65
C TYR A 198 -19.34 -12.37 -24.93
N LYS A 199 -20.68 -12.38 -25.10
CA LYS A 199 -21.39 -12.94 -26.26
C LYS A 199 -20.92 -14.36 -26.67
N GLY A 200 -20.63 -15.21 -25.68
CA GLY A 200 -20.23 -16.62 -25.91
C GLY A 200 -18.73 -16.84 -26.18
N GLU A 201 -17.91 -15.78 -26.12
CA GLU A 201 -16.46 -15.87 -26.20
C GLU A 201 -15.81 -15.46 -24.88
N THR A 202 -14.76 -16.18 -24.46
CA THR A 202 -13.93 -15.81 -23.32
C THR A 202 -12.75 -14.98 -23.82
N TYR A 203 -12.64 -13.74 -23.35
CA TYR A 203 -11.52 -12.86 -23.66
C TYR A 203 -10.43 -12.99 -22.60
N ALA A 204 -9.16 -12.89 -22.99
CA ALA A 204 -8.02 -12.74 -22.09
C ALA A 204 -7.28 -11.43 -22.36
N TYR A 205 -6.92 -10.71 -21.30
CA TYR A 205 -6.29 -9.39 -21.36
C TYR A 205 -5.47 -9.11 -20.09
N PRO A 206 -4.52 -8.16 -20.08
CA PRO A 206 -3.71 -7.86 -18.91
C PRO A 206 -4.60 -7.44 -17.73
N ASP A 207 -4.26 -7.91 -16.53
CA ASP A 207 -4.83 -7.35 -15.30
C ASP A 207 -4.31 -5.92 -15.13
N THR A 208 -5.22 -4.98 -14.91
CA THR A 208 -4.90 -3.59 -14.63
C THR A 208 -5.89 -3.01 -13.64
N LEU A 209 -5.48 -2.07 -12.81
CA LEU A 209 -6.38 -1.44 -11.86
C LEU A 209 -6.02 -0.01 -11.52
N VAL A 210 -7.02 0.73 -11.06
CA VAL A 210 -6.83 1.88 -10.20
C VAL A 210 -7.28 1.51 -8.79
N GLY A 211 -6.69 2.11 -7.77
CA GLY A 211 -7.15 1.90 -6.41
C GLY A 211 -7.22 3.17 -5.58
N THR A 212 -8.10 3.21 -4.60
CA THR A 212 -8.26 4.38 -3.71
C THR A 212 -7.24 4.39 -2.57
N ASP A 213 -6.03 3.93 -2.87
CA ASP A 213 -4.83 3.99 -2.04
C ASP A 213 -3.60 4.18 -2.93
N SER A 214 -2.68 5.06 -2.52
CA SER A 214 -1.50 5.41 -3.31
C SER A 214 -0.59 4.21 -3.60
N HIS A 215 -0.49 3.25 -2.68
CA HIS A 215 0.42 2.11 -2.80
C HIS A 215 -0.20 0.93 -3.54
N THR A 216 -1.33 1.13 -4.23
CA THR A 216 -1.87 0.20 -5.24
C THR A 216 -0.79 -0.19 -6.25
N THR A 217 0.22 0.67 -6.41
CA THR A 217 1.41 0.42 -7.21
C THR A 217 2.20 -0.84 -6.81
N MET A 218 2.05 -1.36 -5.60
CA MET A 218 2.70 -2.60 -5.15
C MET A 218 2.46 -3.79 -6.09
N VAL A 219 1.26 -3.87 -6.68
CA VAL A 219 0.87 -4.98 -7.56
C VAL A 219 1.62 -4.98 -8.90
N ASN A 220 2.28 -3.88 -9.26
CA ASN A 220 3.10 -3.82 -10.47
C ASN A 220 4.33 -4.73 -10.39
N GLY A 221 4.75 -5.16 -9.19
CA GLY A 221 5.74 -6.24 -9.02
C GLY A 221 5.25 -7.59 -9.57
N LEU A 222 3.93 -7.78 -9.68
CA LEU A 222 3.27 -8.94 -10.32
C LEU A 222 2.85 -8.65 -11.77
N SER A 223 3.46 -7.61 -12.38
CA SER A 223 3.19 -7.20 -13.77
C SER A 223 1.74 -6.80 -14.04
N VAL A 224 1.06 -6.31 -13.00
CA VAL A 224 -0.29 -5.75 -13.08
C VAL A 224 -0.17 -4.24 -13.08
N LEU A 225 -0.51 -3.58 -14.20
CA LEU A 225 -0.40 -2.14 -14.28
C LEU A 225 -1.45 -1.49 -13.38
N GLY A 226 -1.02 -0.84 -12.30
CA GLY A 226 -1.95 -0.14 -11.43
C GLY A 226 -1.36 0.92 -10.54
N TRP A 227 -2.19 1.87 -10.13
CA TRP A 227 -1.75 3.02 -9.32
C TRP A 227 -2.89 3.56 -8.48
N GLY A 228 -2.53 4.43 -7.53
CA GLY A 228 -3.50 5.09 -6.67
C GLY A 228 -4.17 6.28 -7.33
N VAL A 229 -5.47 6.41 -7.14
CA VAL A 229 -6.31 7.53 -7.59
C VAL A 229 -7.19 8.05 -6.45
N GLY A 230 -7.83 9.20 -6.65
CA GLY A 230 -8.86 9.70 -5.73
C GLY A 230 -10.15 8.87 -5.75
N GLY A 231 -10.98 8.98 -4.72
CA GLY A 231 -12.28 8.29 -4.63
C GLY A 231 -13.16 8.50 -5.86
N ILE A 232 -13.37 9.76 -6.25
CA ILE A 232 -14.19 10.16 -7.40
C ILE A 232 -13.67 9.57 -8.72
N GLU A 233 -12.36 9.48 -8.91
CA GLU A 233 -11.78 8.90 -10.12
C GLU A 233 -11.98 7.37 -10.14
N ALA A 234 -11.84 6.71 -9.00
CA ALA A 234 -12.17 5.30 -8.86
C ALA A 234 -13.68 5.02 -9.04
N GLU A 235 -14.55 5.90 -8.57
CA GLU A 235 -16.01 5.87 -8.79
C GLU A 235 -16.37 6.01 -10.27
N ALA A 236 -15.77 6.99 -10.95
CA ALA A 236 -15.93 7.15 -12.38
C ALA A 236 -15.47 5.88 -13.13
N ALA A 237 -14.29 5.35 -12.77
CA ALA A 237 -13.74 4.14 -13.37
C ALA A 237 -14.63 2.91 -13.14
N MET A 238 -15.14 2.69 -11.92
CA MET A 238 -16.03 1.57 -11.65
C MET A 238 -17.38 1.71 -12.36
N LEU A 239 -17.87 2.93 -12.59
CA LEU A 239 -19.07 3.20 -13.40
C LEU A 239 -18.80 3.17 -14.92
N GLY A 240 -17.60 2.77 -15.35
CA GLY A 240 -17.23 2.54 -16.75
C GLY A 240 -16.70 3.76 -17.50
N GLN A 241 -16.52 4.89 -16.82
CA GLN A 241 -15.86 6.05 -17.40
C GLN A 241 -14.35 5.77 -17.52
N PRO A 242 -13.73 5.96 -18.69
CA PRO A 242 -12.29 5.82 -18.82
C PRO A 242 -11.55 6.91 -18.02
N VAL A 243 -10.38 6.55 -17.52
CA VAL A 243 -9.39 7.46 -16.94
C VAL A 243 -8.69 8.19 -18.09
N SER A 244 -8.76 9.52 -18.08
CA SER A 244 -8.04 10.36 -19.04
C SER A 244 -6.59 10.54 -18.60
N MET A 245 -5.65 10.25 -19.49
CA MET A 245 -4.23 10.43 -19.19
C MET A 245 -3.43 10.69 -20.46
N LEU A 246 -2.29 11.38 -20.34
CA LEU A 246 -1.29 11.41 -21.41
C LEU A 246 -0.62 10.05 -21.52
N ILE A 247 -0.19 9.66 -22.74
CA ILE A 247 0.74 8.53 -22.88
C ILE A 247 2.03 8.90 -22.12
N PRO A 248 2.37 8.17 -21.04
CA PRO A 248 3.37 8.65 -20.09
C PRO A 248 4.79 8.51 -20.66
N GLU A 249 5.67 9.44 -20.26
CA GLU A 249 7.12 9.16 -20.32
C GLU A 249 7.44 7.96 -19.42
N VAL A 250 8.41 7.12 -19.84
CA VAL A 250 8.83 5.93 -19.10
C VAL A 250 10.32 6.01 -18.79
N ILE A 251 10.66 6.00 -17.51
CA ILE A 251 12.04 6.00 -17.02
C ILE A 251 12.48 4.56 -16.76
N GLY A 252 13.50 4.10 -17.49
CA GLY A 252 14.08 2.78 -17.28
C GLY A 252 14.98 2.76 -16.05
N MET A 253 14.71 1.89 -15.09
CA MET A 253 15.60 1.64 -13.95
C MET A 253 16.32 0.30 -14.15
N ARG A 254 17.56 0.36 -14.63
CA ARG A 254 18.37 -0.80 -14.94
C ARG A 254 19.01 -1.37 -13.67
N LEU A 255 18.71 -2.61 -13.34
CA LEU A 255 19.32 -3.34 -12.23
C LEU A 255 20.36 -4.34 -12.75
N SER A 256 21.53 -4.37 -12.12
CA SER A 256 22.60 -5.34 -12.39
C SER A 256 23.17 -5.90 -11.09
N GLY A 257 24.02 -6.93 -11.16
CA GLY A 257 24.63 -7.51 -9.97
C GLY A 257 23.65 -8.27 -9.06
N LYS A 258 24.04 -8.47 -7.80
CA LYS A 258 23.26 -9.15 -6.75
C LYS A 258 23.39 -8.40 -5.44
N LEU A 259 22.35 -8.47 -4.62
CA LEU A 259 22.38 -7.92 -3.27
C LEU A 259 23.47 -8.59 -2.41
N PRO A 260 24.27 -7.83 -1.64
CA PRO A 260 25.27 -8.38 -0.73
C PRO A 260 24.65 -9.17 0.44
N GLU A 261 25.47 -10.02 1.07
CA GLU A 261 25.09 -10.75 2.29
C GLU A 261 24.59 -9.79 3.37
N GLY A 262 23.47 -10.12 4.00
CA GLY A 262 22.89 -9.36 5.10
C GLY A 262 22.13 -8.08 4.68
N THR A 263 22.07 -7.76 3.38
CA THR A 263 21.18 -6.70 2.86
C THR A 263 19.78 -7.24 2.57
N THR A 264 18.80 -6.34 2.63
CA THR A 264 17.37 -6.69 2.51
C THR A 264 16.70 -5.99 1.33
N ALA A 265 15.52 -6.47 0.94
CA ALA A 265 14.65 -5.77 -0.02
C ALA A 265 14.32 -4.34 0.43
N THR A 266 14.24 -4.11 1.75
CA THR A 266 14.02 -2.77 2.30
C THR A 266 15.20 -1.84 2.00
N ASP A 267 16.44 -2.32 2.14
CA ASP A 267 17.63 -1.52 1.82
C ASP A 267 17.68 -1.15 0.33
N LEU A 268 17.28 -2.09 -0.53
CA LEU A 268 17.16 -1.88 -1.97
C LEU A 268 16.12 -0.81 -2.29
N VAL A 269 14.88 -0.93 -1.79
CA VAL A 269 13.84 0.06 -2.10
C VAL A 269 14.15 1.44 -1.53
N LEU A 270 14.81 1.56 -0.37
CA LEU A 270 15.25 2.86 0.14
C LEU A 270 16.32 3.49 -0.76
N THR A 271 17.23 2.68 -1.30
CA THR A 271 18.24 3.13 -2.28
C THR A 271 17.58 3.60 -3.58
N VAL A 272 16.66 2.80 -4.13
CA VAL A 272 15.89 3.13 -5.33
C VAL A 272 15.06 4.40 -5.12
N THR A 273 14.41 4.53 -3.96
CA THR A 273 13.58 5.70 -3.63
C THR A 273 14.40 6.98 -3.65
N GLN A 274 15.58 6.98 -3.02
CA GLN A 274 16.50 8.12 -3.02
C GLN A 274 16.94 8.50 -4.45
N MET A 275 17.30 7.51 -5.28
CA MET A 275 17.78 7.73 -6.65
C MET A 275 16.69 8.30 -7.55
N LEU A 276 15.50 7.69 -7.56
CA LEU A 276 14.39 8.12 -8.41
C LEU A 276 13.81 9.46 -7.97
N ARG A 277 13.78 9.74 -6.66
CA ARG A 277 13.38 11.07 -6.17
C ARG A 277 14.35 12.15 -6.65
N LYS A 278 15.65 11.87 -6.65
CA LYS A 278 16.68 12.79 -7.19
C LYS A 278 16.55 12.97 -8.70
N LYS A 279 16.14 11.94 -9.45
CA LYS A 279 15.89 12.04 -10.90
C LYS A 279 14.69 12.92 -11.24
N GLY A 280 13.66 12.93 -10.41
CA GLY A 280 12.42 13.67 -10.66
C GLY A 280 11.50 12.93 -11.64
N VAL A 281 10.79 11.93 -11.14
CA VAL A 281 9.93 11.04 -11.95
C VAL A 281 8.43 11.30 -11.77
N VAL A 282 8.06 12.50 -11.28
CA VAL A 282 6.66 12.90 -11.08
C VAL A 282 5.89 12.92 -12.39
N GLY A 283 4.73 12.25 -12.41
CA GLY A 283 3.87 12.13 -13.59
C GLY A 283 4.39 11.15 -14.65
N LYS A 284 5.46 10.40 -14.35
CA LYS A 284 6.06 9.43 -15.27
C LYS A 284 5.85 8.00 -14.77
N PHE A 285 5.98 7.05 -15.67
CA PHE A 285 6.15 5.64 -15.31
C PHE A 285 7.62 5.36 -15.03
N VAL A 286 7.89 4.44 -14.11
CA VAL A 286 9.20 3.81 -13.95
C VAL A 286 9.05 2.34 -14.31
N GLU A 287 9.93 1.81 -15.15
CA GLU A 287 9.96 0.40 -15.51
C GLU A 287 11.34 -0.19 -15.16
N PHE A 288 11.33 -1.29 -14.41
CA PHE A 288 12.54 -1.98 -13.98
C PHE A 288 12.96 -3.02 -15.01
N PHE A 289 14.25 -3.04 -15.34
CA PHE A 289 14.81 -3.93 -16.35
C PHE A 289 16.27 -4.31 -16.05
N GLY A 290 16.87 -5.14 -16.91
CA GLY A 290 18.26 -5.58 -16.79
C GLY A 290 18.43 -6.95 -16.13
N PRO A 291 19.69 -7.43 -16.02
CA PRO A 291 20.00 -8.77 -15.51
C PRO A 291 19.81 -8.92 -13.99
N GLY A 292 19.76 -7.83 -13.24
CA GLY A 292 19.53 -7.87 -11.79
C GLY A 292 18.17 -8.47 -11.41
N LEU A 293 17.18 -8.37 -12.30
CA LEU A 293 15.83 -8.95 -12.10
C LEU A 293 15.87 -10.48 -11.94
N ASP A 294 16.87 -11.16 -12.50
CA ASP A 294 17.01 -12.63 -12.38
C ASP A 294 17.38 -13.08 -10.97
N TYR A 295 17.71 -12.13 -10.08
CA TYR A 295 18.11 -12.39 -8.69
C TYR A 295 17.15 -11.79 -7.65
N LEU A 296 16.02 -11.22 -8.09
CA LEU A 296 15.01 -10.66 -7.21
C LEU A 296 13.80 -11.59 -7.16
N ALA A 297 13.38 -11.98 -5.96
CA ALA A 297 12.10 -12.66 -5.77
C ALA A 297 10.95 -11.70 -6.12
N LEU A 298 9.75 -12.22 -6.38
CA LEU A 298 8.62 -11.35 -6.70
C LEU A 298 8.29 -10.39 -5.55
N GLU A 299 8.45 -10.86 -4.33
CA GLU A 299 8.20 -10.09 -3.13
C GLU A 299 9.15 -8.90 -3.02
N ASP A 300 10.40 -9.03 -3.49
CA ASP A 300 11.35 -7.92 -3.55
C ASP A 300 10.91 -6.88 -4.59
N GLN A 301 10.42 -7.35 -5.75
CA GLN A 301 9.87 -6.49 -6.81
C GLN A 301 8.63 -5.73 -6.32
N ALA A 302 7.75 -6.40 -5.58
CA ALA A 302 6.56 -5.79 -4.97
C ALA A 302 6.94 -4.76 -3.90
N THR A 303 7.95 -5.02 -3.07
CA THR A 303 8.49 -4.05 -2.10
C THR A 303 8.98 -2.79 -2.82
N ILE A 304 9.67 -2.92 -3.96
CA ILE A 304 10.14 -1.78 -4.76
C ILE A 304 8.96 -1.01 -5.37
N ALA A 305 8.04 -1.73 -6.03
CA ALA A 305 6.87 -1.16 -6.70
C ALA A 305 5.91 -0.45 -5.73
N ASN A 306 5.83 -0.92 -4.47
CA ASN A 306 5.03 -0.31 -3.41
C ASN A 306 5.40 1.17 -3.19
N MET A 307 6.69 1.49 -3.15
CA MET A 307 7.17 2.84 -2.82
C MET A 307 7.16 3.83 -3.99
N ALA A 308 6.46 3.51 -5.08
CA ALA A 308 6.33 4.40 -6.24
C ALA A 308 5.82 5.81 -5.92
N PRO A 309 4.79 5.98 -5.08
CA PRO A 309 4.34 7.31 -4.65
C PRO A 309 5.44 8.09 -3.92
N GLU A 310 6.30 7.41 -3.16
CA GLU A 310 7.36 8.03 -2.36
C GLU A 310 8.50 8.56 -3.25
N TYR A 311 8.91 7.83 -4.29
CA TYR A 311 9.82 8.39 -5.30
C TYR A 311 9.15 9.27 -6.36
N GLY A 312 7.82 9.29 -6.39
CA GLY A 312 6.99 10.23 -7.13
C GLY A 312 6.44 9.71 -8.46
N ALA A 313 6.73 8.48 -8.85
CA ALA A 313 6.22 7.93 -10.11
C ALA A 313 4.73 7.57 -10.00
N THR A 314 4.04 7.55 -11.13
CA THR A 314 2.67 7.00 -11.19
C THR A 314 2.68 5.50 -10.88
N CYS A 315 3.69 4.76 -11.37
CA CYS A 315 3.89 3.34 -11.04
C CYS A 315 5.38 2.94 -11.10
N GLY A 316 5.70 1.78 -10.50
CA GLY A 316 6.98 1.08 -10.66
C GLY A 316 6.76 -0.31 -11.25
N PHE A 317 6.91 -0.46 -12.57
CA PHE A 317 6.50 -1.64 -13.31
C PHE A 317 7.59 -2.69 -13.46
N PHE A 318 7.24 -3.96 -13.23
CA PHE A 318 8.09 -5.13 -13.52
C PHE A 318 7.42 -6.02 -14.58
N PRO A 319 8.13 -6.42 -15.64
CA PRO A 319 7.58 -7.28 -16.69
C PRO A 319 7.34 -8.71 -16.20
N VAL A 320 6.51 -9.48 -16.93
CA VAL A 320 6.25 -10.88 -16.60
C VAL A 320 7.54 -11.68 -16.82
N THR A 321 7.95 -12.46 -15.83
CA THR A 321 9.14 -13.33 -15.90
C THR A 321 8.86 -14.73 -15.39
N ALA A 322 9.87 -15.60 -15.42
CA ALA A 322 9.81 -16.89 -14.75
C ALA A 322 9.54 -16.77 -13.24
N GLU A 323 9.96 -15.68 -12.59
CA GLU A 323 9.67 -15.42 -11.18
C GLU A 323 8.18 -15.15 -10.96
N THR A 324 7.53 -14.41 -11.85
CA THR A 324 6.06 -14.23 -11.85
C THR A 324 5.34 -15.57 -11.82
N ILE A 325 5.74 -16.52 -12.68
CA ILE A 325 5.14 -17.85 -12.73
C ILE A 325 5.43 -18.67 -11.46
N ARG A 326 6.64 -18.54 -10.88
CA ARG A 326 6.98 -19.19 -9.60
C ARG A 326 6.10 -18.67 -8.47
N TYR A 327 5.92 -17.36 -8.36
CA TYR A 327 5.06 -16.76 -7.33
C TYR A 327 3.59 -17.16 -7.48
N LEU A 328 3.02 -17.12 -8.69
CA LEU A 328 1.64 -17.55 -8.90
C LEU A 328 1.42 -19.02 -8.48
N LYS A 329 2.40 -19.90 -8.74
CA LYS A 329 2.36 -21.30 -8.26
C LYS A 329 2.51 -21.38 -6.74
N ALA A 330 3.47 -20.65 -6.16
CA ALA A 330 3.75 -20.64 -4.72
C ALA A 330 2.56 -20.11 -3.89
N THR A 331 1.77 -19.19 -4.45
CA THR A 331 0.54 -18.64 -3.84
C THR A 331 -0.72 -19.45 -4.17
N GLY A 332 -0.57 -20.64 -4.75
CA GLY A 332 -1.69 -21.56 -5.00
C GLY A 332 -2.67 -21.10 -6.06
N ARG A 333 -2.26 -20.26 -7.03
CA ARG A 333 -3.12 -19.88 -8.15
C ARG A 333 -3.53 -21.08 -8.98
N ASN A 334 -4.72 -20.99 -9.58
CA ASN A 334 -5.25 -22.03 -10.45
C ASN A 334 -4.24 -22.37 -11.58
N PRO A 335 -3.85 -23.64 -11.76
CA PRO A 335 -2.91 -24.06 -12.81
C PRO A 335 -3.30 -23.61 -14.23
N GLU A 336 -4.59 -23.56 -14.56
CA GLU A 336 -5.06 -23.06 -15.85
C GLU A 336 -4.75 -21.56 -16.03
N ARG A 337 -4.93 -20.76 -14.96
CA ARG A 337 -4.57 -19.34 -14.96
C ARG A 337 -3.07 -19.16 -15.12
N VAL A 338 -2.26 -19.96 -14.42
CA VAL A 338 -0.80 -19.91 -14.53
C VAL A 338 -0.35 -20.20 -15.96
N ALA A 339 -0.93 -21.23 -16.60
CA ALA A 339 -0.65 -21.56 -17.99
C ALA A 339 -1.09 -20.44 -18.96
N LEU A 340 -2.24 -19.82 -18.70
CA LEU A 340 -2.71 -18.65 -19.46
C LEU A 340 -1.75 -17.47 -19.35
N VAL A 341 -1.30 -17.10 -18.15
CA VAL A 341 -0.39 -15.97 -17.94
C VAL A 341 0.90 -16.15 -18.74
N GLU A 342 1.51 -17.34 -18.68
CA GLU A 342 2.74 -17.62 -19.41
C GLU A 342 2.53 -17.57 -20.93
N ALA A 343 1.48 -18.24 -21.44
CA ALA A 343 1.19 -18.27 -22.87
C ALA A 343 0.82 -16.89 -23.42
N TYR A 344 -0.01 -16.13 -22.68
CA TYR A 344 -0.43 -14.79 -23.06
C TYR A 344 0.75 -13.82 -23.08
N ALA A 345 1.59 -13.80 -22.04
CA ALA A 345 2.74 -12.91 -21.98
C ALA A 345 3.73 -13.18 -23.12
N LYS A 346 3.98 -14.45 -23.45
CA LYS A 346 4.83 -14.83 -24.61
C LYS A 346 4.19 -14.44 -25.93
N GLU A 347 2.89 -14.61 -26.08
CA GLU A 347 2.19 -14.25 -27.32
C GLU A 347 2.15 -12.74 -27.55
N GLN A 348 2.01 -11.94 -26.49
CA GLN A 348 1.94 -10.48 -26.57
C GLN A 348 3.31 -9.78 -26.58
N GLY A 349 4.43 -10.52 -26.49
CA GLY A 349 5.75 -9.91 -26.32
C GLY A 349 5.89 -9.16 -24.98
N MET A 350 5.15 -9.61 -23.96
CA MET A 350 5.12 -9.10 -22.58
C MET A 350 5.91 -9.99 -21.60
N TRP A 351 6.55 -11.05 -22.09
CA TRP A 351 7.45 -11.92 -21.33
C TRP A 351 8.89 -11.42 -21.42
N ARG A 352 9.57 -11.27 -20.28
CA ARG A 352 10.99 -10.91 -20.21
C ARG A 352 11.86 -12.10 -19.83
N ASP A 353 12.90 -12.31 -20.62
CA ASP A 353 14.04 -13.21 -20.38
C ASP A 353 15.34 -12.61 -20.94
N ALA A 354 16.44 -13.38 -20.88
CA ALA A 354 17.75 -12.93 -21.34
C ALA A 354 17.85 -12.67 -22.85
N SER A 355 16.92 -13.20 -23.66
CA SER A 355 16.86 -12.97 -25.12
C SER A 355 16.00 -11.76 -25.49
N THR A 356 15.25 -11.24 -24.53
CA THR A 356 14.31 -10.15 -24.76
C THR A 356 15.06 -8.83 -24.95
N PRO A 357 14.85 -8.10 -26.07
CA PRO A 357 15.49 -6.81 -26.27
C PRO A 357 15.13 -5.80 -25.18
N GLU A 358 16.11 -5.03 -24.71
CA GLU A 358 15.83 -3.96 -23.73
C GLU A 358 14.92 -2.89 -24.38
N PRO A 359 13.82 -2.49 -23.71
CA PRO A 359 12.94 -1.46 -24.22
C PRO A 359 13.65 -0.13 -24.46
N LYS A 360 13.07 0.70 -25.33
CA LYS A 360 13.48 2.08 -25.49
C LYS A 360 12.70 2.94 -24.51
N PHE A 361 13.40 3.46 -23.51
CA PHE A 361 12.86 4.35 -22.49
C PHE A 361 13.05 5.82 -22.88
N THR A 362 12.29 6.71 -22.24
CA THR A 362 12.49 8.16 -22.35
C THR A 362 13.86 8.57 -21.81
N ASP A 363 14.27 7.94 -20.70
CA ASP A 363 15.55 8.15 -20.03
C ASP A 363 15.84 6.93 -19.13
N THR A 364 17.09 6.76 -18.69
CA THR A 364 17.54 5.60 -17.93
C THR A 364 18.34 6.00 -16.68
N LEU A 365 18.26 5.16 -15.65
CA LEU A 365 19.13 5.11 -14.48
C LEU A 365 19.67 3.69 -14.32
N GLU A 366 20.84 3.56 -13.69
CA GLU A 366 21.43 2.25 -13.42
C GLU A 366 21.77 2.10 -11.94
N LEU A 367 21.54 0.91 -11.39
CA LEU A 367 21.95 0.51 -10.05
C LEU A 367 22.59 -0.88 -10.09
N ASP A 368 23.85 -0.95 -9.68
CA ASP A 368 24.49 -2.21 -9.33
C ASP A 368 24.03 -2.62 -7.92
N LEU A 369 23.30 -3.73 -7.84
CA LEU A 369 22.77 -4.27 -6.59
C LEU A 369 23.87 -4.58 -5.58
N SER A 370 25.12 -4.85 -6.00
CA SER A 370 26.20 -5.11 -5.02
C SER A 370 26.66 -3.86 -4.26
N SER A 371 26.24 -2.67 -4.69
CA SER A 371 26.51 -1.41 -3.99
C SER A 371 25.50 -1.09 -2.89
N VAL A 372 24.38 -1.83 -2.82
CA VAL A 372 23.36 -1.64 -1.80
C VAL A 372 23.94 -1.98 -0.43
N ALA A 373 23.68 -1.13 0.54
CA ALA A 373 24.19 -1.26 1.90
C ALA A 373 23.04 -1.07 2.91
N PRO A 374 23.11 -1.71 4.09
CA PRO A 374 22.08 -1.58 5.13
C PRO A 374 21.81 -0.12 5.46
N SER A 375 20.53 0.26 5.48
CA SER A 375 20.12 1.64 5.62
C SER A 375 18.75 1.80 6.29
N LEU A 376 18.49 3.03 6.72
CA LEU A 376 17.21 3.53 7.20
C LEU A 376 16.78 4.68 6.30
N ALA A 377 15.55 5.16 6.45
CA ALA A 377 15.16 6.47 5.92
C ALA A 377 14.43 7.30 6.96
N GLY A 378 14.84 8.57 7.14
CA GLY A 378 14.27 9.45 8.16
C GLY A 378 15.12 10.68 8.47
N PRO A 379 14.67 11.52 9.42
CA PRO A 379 13.55 11.27 10.35
C PRO A 379 12.16 11.71 9.86
N LYS A 380 12.05 12.39 8.72
CA LYS A 380 10.78 13.01 8.27
C LYS A 380 10.32 12.64 6.86
N ARG A 381 11.18 12.05 6.02
CA ARG A 381 10.83 11.73 4.62
C ARG A 381 11.37 10.38 4.18
N PRO A 382 10.67 9.65 3.28
CA PRO A 382 11.10 8.33 2.83
C PRO A 382 12.36 8.34 1.95
N GLN A 383 12.62 9.44 1.24
CA GLN A 383 13.81 9.61 0.42
C GLN A 383 15.08 10.00 1.21
N ASP A 384 14.95 10.32 2.51
CA ASP A 384 16.07 10.70 3.37
C ASP A 384 16.81 9.45 3.86
N ARG A 385 17.38 8.71 2.91
CA ARG A 385 18.14 7.49 3.20
C ARG A 385 19.41 7.80 3.99
N VAL A 386 19.63 7.04 5.05
CA VAL A 386 20.79 7.11 5.96
C VAL A 386 21.42 5.73 6.03
N LEU A 387 22.73 5.60 5.80
CA LEU A 387 23.41 4.32 6.00
C LEU A 387 23.34 3.92 7.47
N LEU A 388 23.19 2.61 7.76
CA LEU A 388 23.01 2.13 9.13
C LEU A 388 24.11 2.60 10.08
N LYS A 389 25.36 2.60 9.61
CA LYS A 389 26.55 3.08 10.35
C LYS A 389 26.54 4.58 10.67
N GLU A 390 25.73 5.36 9.95
CA GLU A 390 25.62 6.83 10.05
C GLU A 390 24.38 7.26 10.85
N ALA A 391 23.53 6.32 11.27
CA ALA A 391 22.26 6.63 11.94
C ALA A 391 22.40 7.54 13.18
N PRO A 392 23.35 7.31 14.12
CA PRO A 392 23.52 8.21 15.27
C PRO A 392 23.95 9.62 14.89
N ALA A 393 24.87 9.74 13.92
CA ALA A 393 25.36 11.04 13.45
C ALA A 393 24.27 11.81 12.70
N SER A 394 23.49 11.12 11.87
CA SER A 394 22.33 11.69 11.17
C SER A 394 21.25 12.16 12.13
N PHE A 395 20.92 11.36 13.15
CA PHE A 395 19.97 11.77 14.19
C PHE A 395 20.48 12.98 14.97
N GLY A 396 21.75 12.99 15.39
CA GLY A 396 22.35 14.14 16.08
C GLY A 396 22.29 15.44 15.25
N ALA A 397 22.49 15.34 13.92
CA ALA A 397 22.34 16.47 13.03
C ALA A 397 20.87 16.93 12.87
N ALA A 398 19.92 15.99 12.85
CA ALA A 398 18.50 16.31 12.83
C ALA A 398 18.04 16.95 14.15
N LEU A 399 18.59 16.53 15.29
CA LEU A 399 18.29 17.11 16.60
C LEU A 399 18.58 18.61 16.66
N ASP A 400 19.66 19.03 16.02
CA ASP A 400 20.00 20.44 15.83
C ASP A 400 19.04 21.12 14.84
N LYS A 401 19.03 20.65 13.59
CA LYS A 401 18.38 21.36 12.47
C LYS A 401 16.85 21.34 12.51
N GLU A 402 16.26 20.22 12.92
CA GLU A 402 14.81 19.98 12.83
C GLU A 402 14.09 20.26 14.15
N TYR A 403 14.79 20.16 15.27
CA TYR A 403 14.18 20.23 16.61
C TYR A 403 14.75 21.34 17.50
N GLY A 404 15.81 22.04 17.09
CA GLY A 404 16.40 23.16 17.83
C GLY A 404 17.05 22.72 19.15
N GLN A 405 17.56 21.49 19.20
CA GLN A 405 18.09 20.85 20.41
C GLN A 405 19.56 20.43 20.26
N ALA A 406 20.37 21.29 19.64
CA ALA A 406 21.79 21.08 19.41
C ALA A 406 22.53 20.57 20.66
N GLY A 407 23.32 19.49 20.51
CA GLY A 407 24.13 18.93 21.60
C GLY A 407 23.36 18.21 22.72
N GLN A 408 22.03 18.06 22.61
CA GLN A 408 21.19 17.44 23.65
C GLN A 408 20.96 15.93 23.45
N THR A 409 21.85 15.21 22.76
CA THR A 409 21.71 13.76 22.54
C THR A 409 21.78 12.95 23.84
N ASN A 410 22.49 13.46 24.85
CA ASN A 410 22.62 12.83 26.18
C ASN A 410 21.54 13.28 27.18
N ARG A 411 20.57 14.11 26.76
CA ARG A 411 19.51 14.58 27.65
C ARG A 411 18.60 13.42 28.03
N ARG A 412 18.38 13.24 29.34
CA ARG A 412 17.45 12.24 29.91
C ARG A 412 16.43 12.92 30.82
N ALA A 413 15.24 12.33 30.94
CA ALA A 413 14.18 12.74 31.85
C ALA A 413 13.57 11.50 32.53
N PRO A 414 13.27 11.55 33.84
CA PRO A 414 12.67 10.42 34.54
C PRO A 414 11.24 10.14 34.04
N VAL A 415 10.86 8.87 33.99
CA VAL A 415 9.49 8.45 33.70
C VAL A 415 8.76 8.18 35.01
N LYS A 416 7.64 8.88 35.25
CA LYS A 416 6.93 8.82 36.53
C LYS A 416 6.41 7.40 36.82
N GLY A 417 6.78 6.86 37.98
CA GLY A 417 6.37 5.52 38.41
C GLY A 417 7.24 4.39 37.86
N GLU A 418 8.23 4.70 37.02
CA GLU A 418 9.10 3.73 36.36
C GLU A 418 10.54 3.81 36.86
N LYS A 419 11.32 2.73 36.64
CA LYS A 419 12.74 2.64 37.02
C LYS A 419 13.70 3.05 35.90
N PHE A 420 13.17 3.55 34.79
CA PHE A 420 13.93 3.99 33.63
C PHE A 420 13.67 5.48 33.35
N ASP A 421 14.55 6.08 32.58
CA ASP A 421 14.43 7.42 32.03
C ASP A 421 14.24 7.35 30.51
N LEU A 422 13.90 8.48 29.91
CA LEU A 422 13.80 8.66 28.46
C LEU A 422 14.67 9.82 28.00
N GLY A 423 15.22 9.71 26.81
CA GLY A 423 16.05 10.75 26.20
C GLY A 423 15.80 10.95 24.72
N ASN A 424 16.42 12.00 24.20
CA ASN A 424 16.43 12.28 22.76
C ASN A 424 17.04 11.09 22.01
N GLY A 425 16.32 10.59 21.01
CA GLY A 425 16.76 9.45 20.20
C GLY A 425 16.31 8.09 20.71
N ASP A 426 15.69 7.99 21.89
CA ASP A 426 15.13 6.72 22.36
C ASP A 426 14.01 6.25 21.43
N VAL A 427 14.03 4.96 21.10
CA VAL A 427 13.01 4.31 20.27
C VAL A 427 11.83 3.96 21.17
N VAL A 428 10.73 4.68 21.06
CA VAL A 428 9.51 4.44 21.85
C VAL A 428 8.48 3.60 21.11
N ILE A 429 8.60 3.47 19.79
CA ILE A 429 7.77 2.60 18.94
C ILE A 429 8.69 1.79 18.03
N ALA A 430 8.53 0.47 18.03
CA ALA A 430 9.19 -0.45 17.11
C ALA A 430 8.15 -1.38 16.47
N ALA A 431 7.75 -1.09 15.23
CA ALA A 431 6.61 -1.76 14.60
C ALA A 431 7.00 -2.52 13.34
N ILE A 432 6.80 -3.85 13.36
CA ILE A 432 6.77 -4.66 12.13
C ILE A 432 5.36 -4.53 11.57
N THR A 433 5.21 -3.71 10.53
CA THR A 433 3.93 -3.29 9.95
C THR A 433 4.08 -3.09 8.43
N SER A 434 3.01 -2.62 7.79
CA SER A 434 2.89 -2.31 6.37
C SER A 434 2.91 -3.50 5.43
N CYS A 435 2.06 -3.43 4.39
CA CYS A 435 2.14 -4.34 3.25
C CYS A 435 3.50 -4.31 2.55
N THR A 436 4.25 -3.19 2.60
CA THR A 436 5.56 -3.03 1.93
C THR A 436 6.54 -4.14 2.25
N ASN A 437 6.60 -4.54 3.53
CA ASN A 437 7.56 -5.53 4.03
C ASN A 437 6.87 -6.82 4.52
N THR A 438 5.62 -6.76 5.00
CA THR A 438 4.94 -7.95 5.55
C THR A 438 4.46 -8.94 4.48
N SER A 439 4.43 -8.53 3.21
CA SER A 439 4.24 -9.42 2.07
C SER A 439 5.50 -10.19 1.67
N ASN A 440 6.65 -9.89 2.27
CA ASN A 440 7.94 -10.50 1.91
C ASN A 440 8.39 -11.47 3.00
N PRO A 441 8.24 -12.80 2.79
CA PRO A 441 8.61 -13.80 3.78
C PRO A 441 10.08 -13.74 4.20
N SER A 442 10.98 -13.34 3.30
CA SER A 442 12.42 -13.31 3.60
C SER A 442 12.74 -12.36 4.76
N VAL A 443 12.18 -11.14 4.75
CA VAL A 443 12.43 -10.16 5.81
C VAL A 443 11.65 -10.48 7.09
N LEU A 444 10.48 -11.12 7.00
CA LEU A 444 9.71 -11.58 8.18
C LEU A 444 10.38 -12.76 8.88
N MET A 445 10.86 -13.74 8.12
CA MET A 445 11.67 -14.83 8.65
C MET A 445 12.99 -14.30 9.23
N ALA A 446 13.65 -13.34 8.56
CA ALA A 446 14.84 -12.71 9.11
C ALA A 446 14.56 -12.03 10.46
N ALA A 447 13.44 -11.32 10.61
CA ALA A 447 13.06 -10.72 11.89
C ALA A 447 12.85 -11.77 12.99
N GLY A 448 12.15 -12.87 12.67
CA GLY A 448 11.99 -13.99 13.59
C GLY A 448 13.31 -14.66 13.96
N LEU A 449 14.23 -14.85 13.01
CA LEU A 449 15.56 -15.41 13.25
C LEU A 449 16.43 -14.49 14.12
N VAL A 450 16.39 -13.17 13.90
CA VAL A 450 17.03 -12.17 14.76
C VAL A 450 16.46 -12.27 16.18
N ALA A 451 15.13 -12.37 16.32
CA ALA A 451 14.49 -12.54 17.63
C ALA A 451 14.93 -13.83 18.33
N ARG A 452 14.96 -14.95 17.61
CA ARG A 452 15.43 -16.26 18.09
C ARG A 452 16.87 -16.19 18.58
N ASN A 453 17.76 -15.61 17.77
CA ASN A 453 19.18 -15.51 18.08
C ASN A 453 19.43 -14.55 19.26
N ALA A 454 18.69 -13.43 19.33
CA ALA A 454 18.71 -12.52 20.46
C ALA A 454 18.25 -13.20 21.76
N ARG A 455 17.15 -13.94 21.71
CA ARG A 455 16.61 -14.70 22.85
C ARG A 455 17.59 -15.76 23.34
N LYS A 456 18.25 -16.51 22.44
CA LYS A 456 19.32 -17.47 22.79
C LYS A 456 20.50 -16.82 23.50
N ARG A 457 20.73 -15.52 23.29
CA ARG A 457 21.75 -14.72 23.97
C ARG A 457 21.22 -13.99 25.21
N GLY A 458 19.98 -14.22 25.65
CA GLY A 458 19.41 -13.56 26.82
C GLY A 458 19.03 -12.08 26.63
N LEU A 459 19.04 -11.58 25.38
CA LEU A 459 18.70 -10.19 25.08
C LEU A 459 17.19 -9.94 25.26
N LYS A 460 16.86 -8.71 25.69
CA LYS A 460 15.47 -8.24 25.89
C LYS A 460 15.30 -6.86 25.29
N VAL A 461 14.07 -6.58 24.86
CA VAL A 461 13.64 -5.23 24.44
C VAL A 461 13.63 -4.28 25.64
N LYS A 462 13.94 -3.00 25.41
CA LYS A 462 13.90 -1.99 26.47
C LYS A 462 12.44 -1.73 26.92
N PRO A 463 12.21 -1.42 28.21
CA PRO A 463 10.85 -1.34 28.77
C PRO A 463 10.01 -0.18 28.22
N TRP A 464 10.64 0.84 27.63
CA TRP A 464 9.94 1.99 27.04
C TRP A 464 9.49 1.77 25.59
N VAL A 465 9.86 0.65 24.96
CA VAL A 465 9.55 0.40 23.55
C VAL A 465 8.19 -0.25 23.41
N LYS A 466 7.27 0.41 22.71
CA LYS A 466 6.02 -0.18 22.23
C LYS A 466 6.30 -1.02 20.97
N THR A 467 6.36 -2.34 21.15
CA THR A 467 6.57 -3.31 20.07
C THR A 467 5.26 -3.83 19.50
N SER A 468 5.21 -4.05 18.18
CA SER A 468 4.03 -4.63 17.52
C SER A 468 4.38 -5.42 16.25
N LEU A 469 3.64 -6.51 16.02
CA LEU A 469 3.62 -7.24 14.76
C LEU A 469 2.21 -7.18 14.15
N ALA A 470 2.09 -6.51 13.01
CA ALA A 470 0.86 -6.38 12.25
C ALA A 470 1.07 -6.88 10.82
N PRO A 471 0.89 -8.20 10.57
CA PRO A 471 1.07 -8.78 9.25
C PRO A 471 -0.05 -8.34 8.28
N GLY A 472 0.27 -8.25 6.99
CA GLY A 472 -0.74 -7.95 5.98
C GLY A 472 -1.53 -9.16 5.47
N SER A 473 -1.30 -10.37 5.98
CA SER A 473 -2.22 -11.50 5.82
C SER A 473 -2.06 -12.54 6.92
N GLN A 474 -3.06 -13.40 7.09
CA GLN A 474 -3.01 -14.53 8.04
C GLN A 474 -1.94 -15.58 7.67
N VAL A 475 -1.54 -15.66 6.40
CA VAL A 475 -0.49 -16.59 5.92
C VAL A 475 0.84 -16.31 6.60
N VAL A 476 1.13 -15.05 6.93
CA VAL A 476 2.34 -14.66 7.66
C VAL A 476 2.42 -15.33 9.02
N THR A 477 1.31 -15.33 9.77
CA THR A 477 1.26 -15.99 11.07
C THR A 477 1.42 -17.50 10.92
N ASP A 478 0.84 -18.10 9.88
CA ASP A 478 0.96 -19.55 9.65
C ASP A 478 2.41 -19.98 9.41
N TYR A 479 3.15 -19.29 8.54
CA TYR A 479 4.53 -19.68 8.28
C TYR A 479 5.47 -19.35 9.45
N LEU A 480 5.22 -18.28 10.21
CA LEU A 480 6.01 -17.96 11.42
C LEU A 480 5.79 -19.01 12.51
N ASN A 481 4.56 -19.51 12.65
CA ASN A 481 4.22 -20.61 13.53
C ASN A 481 4.89 -21.92 13.09
N ALA A 482 4.80 -22.25 11.80
CA ALA A 482 5.42 -23.45 11.23
C ALA A 482 6.95 -23.45 11.42
N ALA A 483 7.58 -22.30 11.23
CA ALA A 483 9.02 -22.10 11.45
C ALA A 483 9.43 -22.07 12.93
N GLY A 484 8.48 -22.07 13.87
CA GLY A 484 8.74 -21.96 15.31
C GLY A 484 9.26 -20.58 15.76
N LEU A 485 9.07 -19.52 14.96
CA LEU A 485 9.62 -18.18 15.22
C LEU A 485 8.65 -17.26 15.96
N THR A 486 7.36 -17.58 16.00
CA THR A 486 6.34 -16.79 16.69
C THR A 486 6.64 -16.62 18.17
N ASP A 487 7.07 -17.68 18.87
CA ASP A 487 7.40 -17.60 20.29
C ASP A 487 8.62 -16.72 20.56
N ASP A 488 9.58 -16.68 19.63
CA ASP A 488 10.75 -15.83 19.73
C ASP A 488 10.40 -14.35 19.54
N LEU A 489 9.54 -14.04 18.57
CA LEU A 489 8.98 -12.70 18.38
C LEU A 489 8.17 -12.25 19.59
N ASN A 490 7.28 -13.11 20.08
CA ASN A 490 6.47 -12.88 21.28
C ASN A 490 7.33 -12.60 22.52
N ALA A 491 8.44 -13.32 22.69
CA ALA A 491 9.36 -13.12 23.82
C ALA A 491 10.02 -11.73 23.83
N LEU A 492 10.10 -11.07 22.68
CA LEU A 492 10.55 -9.69 22.52
C LEU A 492 9.40 -8.67 22.44
N GLY A 493 8.15 -9.10 22.68
CA GLY A 493 6.96 -8.25 22.66
C GLY A 493 6.38 -8.00 21.26
N PHE A 494 6.94 -8.59 20.20
CA PHE A 494 6.37 -8.55 18.84
C PHE A 494 5.20 -9.52 18.70
N ASN A 495 4.25 -9.43 19.63
CA ASN A 495 3.00 -10.17 19.56
C ASN A 495 2.16 -9.67 18.39
N LEU A 496 1.36 -10.59 17.82
CA LEU A 496 0.33 -10.23 16.85
C LEU A 496 -0.61 -9.19 17.49
N VAL A 497 -0.77 -8.04 16.83
CA VAL A 497 -1.68 -6.97 17.28
C VAL A 497 -2.90 -6.80 16.38
N GLY A 498 -2.86 -7.29 15.13
CA GLY A 498 -3.93 -7.14 14.16
C GLY A 498 -3.46 -7.49 12.74
N TYR A 499 -4.41 -7.73 11.84
CA TYR A 499 -4.16 -7.87 10.40
C TYR A 499 -4.68 -6.63 9.67
N GLY A 500 -3.86 -5.58 9.61
CA GLY A 500 -4.25 -4.28 9.06
C GLY A 500 -3.12 -3.25 9.08
N CYS A 501 -3.38 -2.07 8.51
CA CYS A 501 -2.39 -1.03 8.29
C CYS A 501 -1.74 -0.54 9.59
N THR A 502 -2.50 -0.48 10.69
CA THR A 502 -2.00 -0.16 12.05
C THR A 502 -1.00 1.02 12.07
N THR A 503 0.20 0.83 12.62
CA THR A 503 1.23 1.87 12.75
C THR A 503 1.63 2.50 11.41
N CYS A 504 1.55 1.77 10.29
CA CYS A 504 1.89 2.32 8.96
C CYS A 504 1.01 3.51 8.55
N ILE A 505 -0.25 3.52 8.95
CA ILE A 505 -1.20 4.61 8.64
C ILE A 505 -1.33 5.62 9.79
N GLY A 506 -0.57 5.45 10.87
CA GLY A 506 -0.69 6.26 12.08
C GLY A 506 -1.66 5.72 13.12
N ASN A 507 -2.29 4.57 12.87
CA ASN A 507 -3.10 3.84 13.85
C ASN A 507 -2.21 3.09 14.88
N SER A 508 -1.18 3.77 15.38
CA SER A 508 -0.20 3.24 16.32
C SER A 508 -0.73 3.13 17.75
N GLY A 509 -1.89 3.71 18.04
CA GLY A 509 -2.51 3.77 19.37
C GLY A 509 -1.67 4.54 20.39
N PRO A 510 -2.18 4.78 21.61
CA PRO A 510 -1.50 5.60 22.60
C PRO A 510 -0.22 4.91 23.12
N LEU A 511 0.80 5.72 23.46
CA LEU A 511 1.86 5.29 24.36
C LEU A 511 1.32 5.24 25.81
N PRO A 512 1.96 4.48 26.72
CA PRO A 512 1.67 4.59 28.15
C PRO A 512 1.71 6.04 28.63
N GLU A 513 0.73 6.46 29.44
CA GLU A 513 0.55 7.85 29.87
C GLU A 513 1.83 8.44 30.48
N ALA A 514 2.53 7.67 31.33
CA ALA A 514 3.78 8.11 31.94
C ALA A 514 4.89 8.40 30.92
N ILE A 515 4.94 7.64 29.81
CA ILE A 515 5.90 7.84 28.72
C ILE A 515 5.53 9.08 27.91
N SER A 516 4.26 9.23 27.50
CA SER A 516 3.79 10.41 26.76
C SER A 516 3.95 11.70 27.58
N ALA A 517 3.67 11.66 28.88
CA ALA A 517 3.91 12.77 29.80
C ALA A 517 5.40 13.13 29.87
N ALA A 518 6.28 12.13 30.06
CA ALA A 518 7.73 12.38 30.09
C ALA A 518 8.25 13.01 28.78
N ILE A 519 7.74 12.58 27.62
CA ILE A 519 8.10 13.14 26.31
C ILE A 519 7.63 14.58 26.20
N SER A 520 6.36 14.85 26.46
CA SER A 520 5.74 16.17 26.27
C SER A 520 6.24 17.22 27.27
N GLU A 521 6.27 16.90 28.57
CA GLU A 521 6.72 17.80 29.64
C GLU A 521 8.19 18.21 29.49
N ASN A 522 9.01 17.33 28.91
CA ASN A 522 10.44 17.57 28.72
C ASN A 522 10.79 17.96 27.27
N ASN A 523 9.82 18.03 26.37
CA ASN A 523 10.03 18.29 24.94
C ASN A 523 11.11 17.35 24.35
N LEU A 524 10.99 16.04 24.55
CA LEU A 524 11.97 15.07 24.03
C LEU A 524 11.71 14.79 22.54
N ALA A 525 12.78 14.72 21.75
CA ALA A 525 12.76 14.22 20.37
C ALA A 525 13.00 12.70 20.37
N VAL A 526 11.96 11.93 20.74
CA VAL A 526 12.00 10.47 20.68
C VAL A 526 11.70 9.94 19.28
N CYS A 527 12.08 8.69 19.05
CA CYS A 527 12.06 8.04 17.75
C CYS A 527 10.99 6.93 17.65
N SER A 528 10.48 6.73 16.44
CA SER A 528 9.89 5.46 16.03
C SER A 528 10.75 4.79 14.95
N VAL A 529 10.76 3.46 14.95
CA VAL A 529 11.35 2.63 13.89
C VAL A 529 10.27 1.68 13.39
N LEU A 530 9.96 1.73 12.11
CA LEU A 530 8.88 0.92 11.53
C LEU A 530 9.24 0.37 10.16
N SER A 531 8.71 -0.80 9.82
CA SER A 531 8.84 -1.39 8.47
C SER A 531 7.82 -0.84 7.47
N GLY A 532 7.46 0.44 7.62
CA GLY A 532 6.53 1.15 6.74
C GLY A 532 7.18 1.74 5.49
N ASN A 533 6.43 2.62 4.82
CA ASN A 533 6.87 3.37 3.64
C ASN A 533 6.79 4.91 3.84
N ARG A 534 6.08 5.38 4.88
CA ARG A 534 5.95 6.81 5.22
C ARG A 534 6.35 7.10 6.65
N ASN A 535 7.05 8.21 6.83
CA ASN A 535 7.61 8.66 8.10
C ASN A 535 7.53 10.19 8.27
N PHE A 536 6.52 10.82 7.65
CA PHE A 536 6.25 12.24 7.83
C PHE A 536 6.02 12.58 9.31
N GLU A 537 6.41 13.80 9.71
CA GLU A 537 6.18 14.27 11.08
C GLU A 537 4.68 14.23 11.42
N GLY A 538 4.34 13.72 12.61
CA GLY A 538 2.95 13.54 13.06
C GLY A 538 2.20 12.37 12.42
N ARG A 539 2.77 11.66 11.43
CA ARG A 539 2.10 10.54 10.77
C ARG A 539 2.06 9.27 11.60
N VAL A 540 3.17 8.90 12.25
CA VAL A 540 3.28 7.60 12.93
C VAL A 540 2.63 7.62 14.31
N SER A 541 2.93 8.64 15.10
CA SER A 541 2.40 8.87 16.44
C SER A 541 2.55 10.35 16.79
N PRO A 542 1.61 10.95 17.54
CA PRO A 542 1.76 12.32 18.03
C PRO A 542 2.95 12.50 18.99
N ASP A 543 3.39 11.44 19.66
CA ASP A 543 4.52 11.47 20.60
C ASP A 543 5.90 11.36 19.90
N ALA A 544 5.94 10.78 18.69
CA ALA A 544 7.19 10.48 17.97
C ALA A 544 7.45 11.47 16.83
N ARG A 545 8.35 12.42 17.09
CA ARG A 545 8.71 13.47 16.12
C ARG A 545 9.76 13.03 15.10
N ALA A 546 10.53 11.99 15.40
CA ALA A 546 11.52 11.40 14.51
C ALA A 546 11.13 9.97 14.12
N ASN A 547 10.97 9.69 12.84
CA ASN A 547 10.43 8.42 12.37
C ASN A 547 11.36 7.80 11.31
N TYR A 548 11.76 6.55 11.53
CA TYR A 548 12.72 5.85 10.67
C TYR A 548 12.11 4.60 10.03
N LEU A 549 12.16 4.56 8.70
CA LEU A 549 11.82 3.36 7.93
C LEU A 549 13.00 2.39 7.98
N ALA A 550 12.73 1.12 8.28
CA ALA A 550 13.75 0.09 8.44
C ALA A 550 13.23 -1.29 8.00
N SER A 551 14.13 -2.22 7.69
CA SER A 551 13.73 -3.61 7.48
C SER A 551 13.17 -4.22 8.78
N PRO A 552 12.21 -5.17 8.72
CA PRO A 552 11.72 -5.89 9.88
C PRO A 552 12.80 -6.41 10.86
N PRO A 553 13.92 -7.03 10.43
CA PRO A 553 14.99 -7.42 11.36
C PRO A 553 15.70 -6.22 12.02
N LEU A 554 15.85 -5.08 11.33
CA LEU A 554 16.36 -3.86 11.96
C LEU A 554 15.38 -3.26 12.97
N VAL A 555 14.06 -3.38 12.74
CA VAL A 555 13.05 -2.99 13.74
C VAL A 555 13.25 -3.77 15.05
N VAL A 556 13.46 -5.09 14.96
CA VAL A 556 13.76 -5.94 16.12
C VAL A 556 15.07 -5.51 16.79
N ALA A 557 16.13 -5.27 16.02
CA ALA A 557 17.42 -4.84 16.55
C ALA A 557 17.35 -3.48 17.28
N TYR A 558 16.63 -2.50 16.72
CA TYR A 558 16.42 -1.21 17.36
C TYR A 558 15.52 -1.27 18.59
N ALA A 559 14.58 -2.21 18.66
CA ALA A 559 13.80 -2.44 19.88
C ALA A 559 14.68 -2.96 21.04
N ILE A 560 15.67 -3.81 20.73
CA ILE A 560 16.63 -4.33 21.71
C ILE A 560 17.59 -3.24 22.16
N ALA A 561 18.19 -2.50 21.21
CA ALA A 561 19.09 -1.39 21.52
C ALA A 561 18.35 -0.26 22.27
N GLY A 562 17.14 0.06 21.82
CA GLY A 562 16.23 1.04 22.40
C GLY A 562 16.53 2.49 22.08
N SER A 563 17.50 2.78 21.21
CA SER A 563 17.89 4.14 20.84
C SER A 563 18.51 4.22 19.44
N LEU A 564 18.26 5.30 18.72
CA LEU A 564 18.96 5.66 17.46
C LEU A 564 20.38 6.20 17.72
N ASN A 565 20.71 6.54 18.98
CA ASN A 565 22.07 6.94 19.34
C ASN A 565 23.06 5.77 19.36
N THR A 566 22.56 4.52 19.36
CA THR A 566 23.40 3.31 19.30
C THR A 566 23.81 3.05 17.85
N ASN A 567 25.11 2.99 17.58
CA ASN A 567 25.60 2.54 16.28
C ASN A 567 25.53 1.02 16.20
N LEU A 568 24.46 0.46 15.64
CA LEU A 568 24.27 -1.00 15.54
C LEU A 568 25.40 -1.74 14.78
N THR A 569 26.25 -1.02 14.04
CA THR A 569 27.37 -1.63 13.30
C THR A 569 28.63 -1.81 14.14
N THR A 570 28.81 -1.02 15.21
CA THR A 570 30.04 -1.01 16.04
C THR A 570 29.79 -1.19 17.52
N ASP A 571 28.63 -0.77 18.01
CA ASP A 571 28.30 -0.77 19.42
C ASP A 571 27.57 -2.07 19.79
N PRO A 572 27.73 -2.56 21.04
CA PRO A 572 26.93 -3.69 21.50
C PRO A 572 25.46 -3.31 21.56
N ILE A 573 24.60 -4.17 21.03
CA ILE A 573 23.14 -4.00 21.06
C ILE A 573 22.55 -4.36 22.42
N GLY A 574 23.30 -5.11 23.22
CA GLY A 574 22.94 -5.51 24.58
C GLY A 574 24.01 -6.40 25.19
N LYS A 575 23.70 -6.96 26.37
CA LYS A 575 24.58 -7.88 27.08
C LYS A 575 23.87 -9.20 27.31
N ASP A 576 24.61 -10.30 27.16
CA ASP A 576 24.08 -11.62 27.45
C ASP A 576 23.92 -11.90 28.96
N ASP A 577 23.40 -13.07 29.31
CA ASP A 577 23.23 -13.51 30.71
C ASP A 577 24.56 -13.56 31.49
N GLN A 578 25.70 -13.64 30.79
CA GLN A 578 27.05 -13.60 31.35
C GLN A 578 27.66 -12.17 31.37
N ARG A 579 26.85 -11.15 31.03
CA ARG A 579 27.24 -9.73 30.91
C ARG A 579 28.29 -9.46 29.81
N LYS A 580 28.42 -10.36 28.82
CA LYS A 580 29.27 -10.13 27.64
C LYS A 580 28.52 -9.31 26.62
N ASP A 581 29.26 -8.45 25.94
CA ASP A 581 28.75 -7.61 24.87
C ASP A 581 28.30 -8.48 23.69
N VAL A 582 27.08 -8.23 23.21
CA VAL A 582 26.51 -8.87 22.01
C VAL A 582 26.34 -7.79 20.96
N TYR A 583 26.81 -8.06 19.74
CA TYR A 583 26.75 -7.15 18.59
C TYR A 583 25.68 -7.60 17.59
N LEU A 584 25.28 -6.71 16.68
CA LEU A 584 24.30 -7.05 15.64
C LEU A 584 24.70 -8.28 14.83
N LYS A 585 25.98 -8.35 14.42
CA LYS A 585 26.56 -9.47 13.67
C LYS A 585 26.44 -10.83 14.38
N ASP A 586 26.29 -10.83 15.71
CA ASP A 586 26.21 -12.07 16.49
C ASP A 586 24.81 -12.70 16.45
N ILE A 587 23.80 -11.93 16.04
CA ILE A 587 22.40 -12.36 15.97
C ILE A 587 21.81 -12.28 14.56
N TRP A 588 22.49 -11.63 13.62
CA TRP A 588 22.02 -11.48 12.24
C TRP A 588 22.09 -12.81 11.48
N PRO A 589 20.98 -13.27 10.87
CA PRO A 589 20.97 -14.51 10.09
C PRO A 589 21.70 -14.35 8.75
N THR A 590 22.13 -15.48 8.18
CA THR A 590 22.66 -15.51 6.82
C THR A 590 21.53 -15.54 5.79
N ASN A 591 21.78 -15.04 4.58
CA ASN A 591 20.81 -15.10 3.47
C ASN A 591 20.45 -16.56 3.12
N ARG A 592 21.41 -17.47 3.27
CA ARG A 592 21.19 -18.90 3.07
C ARG A 592 20.20 -19.48 4.10
N GLU A 593 20.38 -19.16 5.38
CA GLU A 593 19.48 -19.62 6.45
C GLU A 593 18.05 -19.11 6.21
N ILE A 594 17.90 -17.84 5.82
CA ILE A 594 16.59 -17.26 5.47
C ILE A 594 15.96 -18.02 4.28
N ALA A 595 16.73 -18.27 3.22
CA ALA A 595 16.22 -18.94 2.03
C ALA A 595 15.81 -20.41 2.31
N GLU A 596 16.56 -21.11 3.17
CA GLU A 596 16.23 -22.47 3.61
C GLU A 596 14.92 -22.49 4.41
N ILE A 597 14.78 -21.63 5.43
CA ILE A 597 13.57 -21.62 6.27
C ILE A 597 12.32 -21.17 5.52
N VAL A 598 12.43 -20.22 4.58
CA VAL A 598 11.33 -19.81 3.70
C VAL A 598 10.87 -20.99 2.84
N ARG A 599 11.82 -21.70 2.19
CA ARG A 599 11.51 -22.85 1.34
C ARG A 599 10.80 -23.97 2.09
N GLU A 600 11.18 -24.19 3.34
CA GLU A 600 10.61 -25.25 4.18
C GLU A 600 9.21 -24.91 4.71
N ASN A 601 8.93 -23.63 5.00
CA ASN A 601 7.76 -23.23 5.78
C ASN A 601 6.70 -22.45 5.00
N VAL A 602 7.02 -21.85 3.85
CA VAL A 602 6.06 -21.10 3.03
C VAL A 602 5.53 -22.01 1.93
N THR A 603 4.26 -22.40 2.02
CA THR A 603 3.68 -23.41 1.12
C THR A 603 2.41 -22.93 0.44
N ALA A 604 2.19 -23.36 -0.81
CA ALA A 604 0.96 -23.07 -1.56
C ALA A 604 -0.32 -23.52 -0.85
N LYS A 605 -0.23 -24.57 -0.02
CA LYS A 605 -1.35 -25.04 0.80
C LYS A 605 -1.81 -24.00 1.82
N MET A 606 -0.89 -23.22 2.42
CA MET A 606 -1.24 -22.17 3.37
C MET A 606 -2.06 -21.07 2.68
N PHE A 607 -1.62 -20.60 1.52
CA PHE A 607 -2.37 -19.63 0.72
C PHE A 607 -3.75 -20.16 0.32
N ALA A 608 -3.81 -21.37 -0.26
CA ALA A 608 -5.07 -21.97 -0.66
C ALA A 608 -6.05 -22.13 0.51
N THR A 609 -5.55 -22.48 1.70
CA THR A 609 -6.38 -22.66 2.91
C THR A 609 -6.91 -21.32 3.41
N ARG A 610 -6.05 -20.29 3.54
CA ARG A 610 -6.44 -18.99 4.10
C ARG A 610 -7.34 -18.20 3.17
N TYR A 611 -7.12 -18.30 1.86
CA TYR A 611 -7.89 -17.53 0.88
C TYR A 611 -9.17 -18.22 0.41
N ALA A 612 -9.42 -19.50 0.76
CA ALA A 612 -10.67 -20.18 0.42
C ALA A 612 -11.92 -19.47 1.00
N ASP A 613 -11.81 -18.89 2.20
CA ASP A 613 -12.90 -18.22 2.92
C ASP A 613 -12.69 -16.69 3.01
N VAL A 614 -11.88 -16.09 2.12
CA VAL A 614 -11.44 -14.67 2.21
C VAL A 614 -12.59 -13.64 2.33
N PHE A 615 -13.76 -13.93 1.75
CA PHE A 615 -14.92 -13.03 1.77
C PHE A 615 -15.92 -13.34 2.91
N LYS A 616 -15.70 -14.43 3.66
CA LYS A 616 -16.65 -14.93 4.66
C LYS A 616 -16.64 -14.10 5.95
N GLY A 617 -15.47 -13.64 6.36
CA GLY A 617 -15.24 -12.91 7.60
C GLY A 617 -15.43 -13.75 8.85
N ASP A 618 -15.16 -13.14 10.01
CA ASP A 618 -15.35 -13.78 11.31
C ASP A 618 -16.85 -13.85 11.72
N LYS A 619 -17.11 -14.41 12.90
CA LYS A 619 -18.48 -14.52 13.43
C LYS A 619 -19.15 -13.17 13.68
N LYS A 620 -18.39 -12.13 14.04
CA LYS A 620 -18.93 -10.78 14.30
C LYS A 620 -19.36 -10.13 13.00
N TRP A 621 -18.51 -10.18 11.96
CA TRP A 621 -18.84 -9.71 10.61
C TRP A 621 -20.10 -10.40 10.08
N GLN A 622 -20.17 -11.72 10.19
CA GLN A 622 -21.34 -12.48 9.73
C GLN A 622 -22.63 -12.10 10.47
N ALA A 623 -22.54 -11.72 11.74
CA ALA A 623 -23.69 -11.34 12.57
C ALA A 623 -24.21 -9.91 12.35
N ILE A 624 -23.50 -9.05 11.60
CA ILE A 624 -23.98 -7.69 11.27
C ILE A 624 -25.26 -7.79 10.43
N ASP A 625 -26.34 -7.17 10.89
CA ASP A 625 -27.55 -6.96 10.09
C ASP A 625 -27.39 -5.65 9.32
N SER A 626 -27.39 -5.71 7.99
CA SER A 626 -27.15 -4.54 7.12
C SER A 626 -28.43 -4.01 6.46
N GLY A 627 -29.57 -4.65 6.70
CA GLY A 627 -30.82 -4.36 6.00
C GLY A 627 -30.79 -4.64 4.49
N ASP A 628 -31.95 -4.48 3.87
CA ASP A 628 -32.17 -4.68 2.43
C ASP A 628 -32.67 -3.40 1.76
N GLY A 629 -32.30 -3.18 0.50
CA GLY A 629 -32.89 -2.12 -0.33
C GLY A 629 -31.95 -1.50 -1.35
N GLN A 630 -32.51 -1.00 -2.45
CA GLN A 630 -31.78 -0.34 -3.53
C GLN A 630 -31.19 1.02 -3.11
N THR A 631 -31.88 1.75 -2.22
CA THR A 631 -31.43 3.04 -1.66
C THR A 631 -31.12 2.90 -0.18
N TYR A 632 -30.09 3.59 0.31
CA TYR A 632 -29.71 3.53 1.72
C TYR A 632 -30.68 4.32 2.61
N ARG A 633 -31.04 3.74 3.77
CA ARG A 633 -31.84 4.44 4.77
C ARG A 633 -30.91 5.23 5.69
N TRP A 634 -30.66 6.49 5.35
CA TRP A 634 -29.77 7.37 6.11
C TRP A 634 -30.21 7.53 7.58
N PRO A 635 -29.41 7.07 8.56
CA PRO A 635 -29.68 7.27 9.98
C PRO A 635 -29.29 8.68 10.43
N THR A 636 -29.75 9.08 11.63
CA THR A 636 -29.13 10.21 12.34
C THR A 636 -27.79 9.75 12.88
N SER A 637 -26.70 10.16 12.23
CA SER A 637 -25.38 9.58 12.45
C SER A 637 -24.25 10.60 12.43
N THR A 638 -23.17 10.28 13.13
CA THR A 638 -21.90 11.00 13.10
C THR A 638 -20.82 10.29 12.25
N TYR A 639 -21.15 9.17 11.60
CA TYR A 639 -20.24 8.39 10.73
C TYR A 639 -20.63 8.42 9.25
N VAL A 640 -21.93 8.27 8.94
CA VAL A 640 -22.46 8.17 7.58
C VAL A 640 -23.62 9.15 7.41
N ALA A 641 -23.52 10.08 6.45
CA ALA A 641 -24.54 11.09 6.20
C ALA A 641 -24.70 11.37 4.70
N ASN A 642 -25.93 11.59 4.23
CA ASN A 642 -26.21 11.91 2.83
C ASN A 642 -25.57 13.26 2.46
N PRO A 643 -24.59 13.29 1.54
CA PRO A 643 -23.90 14.52 1.18
C PRO A 643 -24.78 15.45 0.32
N PRO A 644 -24.53 16.77 0.35
CA PRO A 644 -25.37 17.75 -0.33
C PRO A 644 -25.12 17.84 -1.85
N TYR A 645 -24.25 17.00 -2.42
CA TYR A 645 -23.73 17.13 -3.79
C TYR A 645 -24.82 17.23 -4.86
N PHE A 646 -25.90 16.45 -4.69
CA PHE A 646 -26.96 16.32 -5.68
C PHE A 646 -28.22 17.11 -5.33
N LYS A 647 -28.19 17.93 -4.28
CA LYS A 647 -29.35 18.71 -3.84
C LYS A 647 -29.75 19.73 -4.90
N GLY A 648 -30.96 19.60 -5.43
CA GLY A 648 -31.50 20.49 -6.48
C GLY A 648 -30.89 20.24 -7.87
N MET A 649 -30.25 19.09 -8.08
CA MET A 649 -29.79 18.66 -9.40
C MET A 649 -30.98 18.50 -10.35
N THR A 650 -30.77 18.85 -11.62
CA THR A 650 -31.75 18.71 -12.71
C THR A 650 -31.15 17.87 -13.85
N MET A 651 -32.01 17.27 -14.68
CA MET A 651 -31.56 16.47 -15.84
C MET A 651 -30.67 17.26 -16.81
N THR A 652 -30.88 18.57 -16.91
CA THR A 652 -30.06 19.46 -17.72
C THR A 652 -29.13 20.27 -16.79
N PRO A 653 -27.79 20.16 -16.94
CA PRO A 653 -26.86 20.97 -16.16
C PRO A 653 -26.94 22.44 -16.55
N LYS A 654 -26.72 23.34 -15.58
CA LYS A 654 -26.60 24.77 -15.86
C LYS A 654 -25.29 25.05 -16.61
N PRO A 655 -25.24 26.07 -17.48
CA PRO A 655 -24.00 26.47 -18.14
C PRO A 655 -22.95 26.92 -17.13
N VAL A 656 -21.68 26.56 -17.36
CA VAL A 656 -20.54 27.03 -16.55
C VAL A 656 -20.44 28.56 -16.66
N GLN A 657 -20.27 29.25 -15.54
CA GLN A 657 -20.15 30.71 -15.45
C GLN A 657 -18.79 31.12 -14.88
N PRO A 658 -18.27 32.31 -15.22
CA PRO A 658 -17.06 32.86 -14.59
C PRO A 658 -17.22 33.01 -13.08
N ILE A 659 -16.14 32.77 -12.34
CA ILE A 659 -16.06 33.08 -10.90
C ILE A 659 -15.58 34.53 -10.76
N GLU A 660 -16.47 35.42 -10.33
CA GLU A 660 -16.16 36.84 -10.15
C GLU A 660 -15.88 37.19 -8.68
N LYS A 661 -14.87 38.04 -8.43
CA LYS A 661 -14.55 38.62 -7.11
C LYS A 661 -14.30 37.59 -5.98
N ALA A 662 -13.76 36.41 -6.31
CA ALA A 662 -13.39 35.42 -5.30
C ALA A 662 -12.32 35.94 -4.34
N ARG A 663 -12.44 35.60 -3.05
CA ARG A 663 -11.40 35.85 -2.04
C ARG A 663 -10.48 34.64 -1.94
N VAL A 664 -9.20 34.87 -1.70
CA VAL A 664 -8.23 33.82 -1.37
C VAL A 664 -8.54 33.29 0.03
N LEU A 665 -8.93 32.02 0.14
CA LEU A 665 -9.22 31.36 1.43
C LEU A 665 -7.94 31.13 2.24
N ALA A 666 -6.88 30.64 1.59
CA ALA A 666 -5.56 30.41 2.17
C ALA A 666 -4.48 30.50 1.09
N LEU A 667 -3.28 30.92 1.48
CA LEU A 667 -2.10 30.95 0.62
C LEU A 667 -1.01 30.09 1.28
N PHE A 668 -0.55 29.05 0.59
CA PHE A 668 0.40 28.07 1.11
C PHE A 668 1.75 28.15 0.39
N GLY A 669 2.79 27.61 1.04
CA GLY A 669 4.09 27.37 0.41
C GLY A 669 4.17 26.01 -0.31
N ASP A 670 5.39 25.53 -0.53
CA ASP A 670 5.62 24.25 -1.21
C ASP A 670 5.38 23.03 -0.30
N SER A 671 5.26 21.85 -0.92
CA SER A 671 5.20 20.55 -0.24
C SER A 671 4.00 20.35 0.70
N ILE A 672 2.88 21.03 0.45
CA ILE A 672 1.60 20.73 1.09
C ILE A 672 1.15 19.32 0.67
N THR A 673 1.07 18.42 1.64
CA THR A 673 0.59 17.04 1.43
C THR A 673 -0.92 16.96 1.60
N THR A 674 -1.53 15.86 1.13
CA THR A 674 -2.95 15.58 1.38
C THR A 674 -3.28 15.45 2.86
N ASP A 675 -2.35 15.03 3.73
CA ASP A 675 -2.53 15.02 5.19
C ASP A 675 -2.64 16.44 5.80
N HIS A 676 -2.07 17.47 5.15
CA HIS A 676 -2.28 18.87 5.57
C HIS A 676 -3.65 19.38 5.12
N ILE A 677 -4.11 18.97 3.93
CA ILE A 677 -5.38 19.40 3.32
C ILE A 677 -6.57 18.70 4.00
N SER A 678 -6.46 17.39 4.21
CA SER A 678 -7.50 16.52 4.77
C SER A 678 -6.83 15.47 5.67
N PRO A 679 -6.57 15.80 6.95
CA PRO A 679 -5.93 14.89 7.89
C PRO A 679 -6.78 13.62 8.05
N ALA A 680 -6.12 12.47 8.26
CA ALA A 680 -6.80 11.18 8.48
C ALA A 680 -6.70 10.68 9.93
N GLY A 681 -5.81 11.26 10.74
CA GLY A 681 -5.54 10.86 12.13
C GLY A 681 -6.49 11.47 13.17
N ASP A 682 -5.95 11.79 14.34
CA ASP A 682 -6.73 12.22 15.50
C ASP A 682 -7.52 13.52 15.28
N ILE A 683 -8.71 13.58 15.90
CA ILE A 683 -9.55 14.77 15.93
C ILE A 683 -9.28 15.54 17.24
N LYS A 684 -8.73 16.75 17.13
CA LYS A 684 -8.44 17.60 18.29
C LYS A 684 -9.74 18.06 18.97
N GLU A 685 -9.83 17.92 20.29
CA GLU A 685 -11.01 18.33 21.08
C GLU A 685 -11.44 19.78 20.84
N LYS A 686 -10.47 20.68 20.79
CA LYS A 686 -10.72 22.12 20.65
C LYS A 686 -10.95 22.56 19.19
N GLY A 687 -10.79 21.66 18.22
CA GLY A 687 -10.98 21.97 16.79
C GLY A 687 -12.45 21.96 16.35
N PRO A 688 -12.78 22.52 15.17
CA PRO A 688 -14.17 22.61 14.70
C PRO A 688 -14.89 21.25 14.64
N ALA A 689 -14.23 20.21 14.16
CA ALA A 689 -14.78 18.86 14.12
C ALA A 689 -15.03 18.27 15.52
N GLY A 690 -14.10 18.50 16.47
CA GLY A 690 -14.25 18.05 17.86
C GLY A 690 -15.41 18.73 18.58
N GLN A 691 -15.64 20.03 18.33
CA GLN A 691 -16.82 20.73 18.86
C GLN A 691 -18.12 20.19 18.28
N TYR A 692 -18.18 19.97 16.96
CA TYR A 692 -19.34 19.33 16.31
C TYR A 692 -19.67 17.96 16.93
N LEU A 693 -18.66 17.12 17.16
CA LEU A 693 -18.84 15.80 17.78
C LEU A 693 -19.38 15.91 19.22
N LYS A 694 -18.90 16.88 20.01
CA LYS A 694 -19.42 17.13 21.37
C LYS A 694 -20.85 17.66 21.38
N GLU A 695 -21.21 18.53 20.42
CA GLU A 695 -22.59 18.99 20.23
C GLU A 695 -23.54 17.81 19.93
N HIS A 696 -23.02 16.75 19.30
CA HIS A 696 -23.71 15.49 19.06
C HIS A 696 -23.47 14.43 20.16
N GLN A 697 -23.01 14.86 21.34
CA GLN A 697 -22.82 14.04 22.54
C GLN A 697 -21.81 12.88 22.38
N VAL A 698 -20.89 12.96 21.42
CA VAL A 698 -19.80 12.00 21.28
C VAL A 698 -18.70 12.38 22.28
N PRO A 699 -18.32 11.50 23.23
CA PRO A 699 -17.22 11.78 24.14
C PRO A 699 -15.87 11.75 23.40
N VAL A 700 -14.87 12.49 23.89
CA VAL A 700 -13.54 12.61 23.25
C VAL A 700 -12.88 11.26 23.00
N SER A 701 -13.05 10.31 23.92
CA SER A 701 -12.54 8.93 23.79
C SER A 701 -13.14 8.15 22.61
N GLU A 702 -14.26 8.61 22.05
CA GLU A 702 -15.01 8.00 20.95
C GLU A 702 -15.04 8.88 19.70
N PHE A 703 -14.21 9.92 19.63
CA PHE A 703 -14.07 10.72 18.40
C PHE A 703 -13.62 9.87 17.21
N ASN A 704 -12.82 8.83 17.49
CA ASN A 704 -12.14 8.04 16.46
C ASN A 704 -11.22 8.95 15.62
N SER A 705 -10.90 8.58 14.38
CA SER A 705 -10.04 9.37 13.49
C SER A 705 -10.84 10.11 12.41
N TYR A 706 -10.26 11.17 11.82
CA TYR A 706 -10.86 11.81 10.64
C TYR A 706 -11.09 10.81 9.50
N GLY A 707 -10.17 9.86 9.29
CA GLY A 707 -10.32 8.81 8.28
C GLY A 707 -11.57 7.95 8.47
N SER A 708 -11.89 7.61 9.72
CA SER A 708 -13.13 6.90 10.06
C SER A 708 -14.41 7.71 9.80
N ARG A 709 -14.31 9.05 9.80
CA ARG A 709 -15.43 9.98 9.65
C ARG A 709 -15.69 10.42 8.21
N ARG A 710 -15.00 9.83 7.23
CA ARG A 710 -15.10 10.21 5.81
C ARG A 710 -16.48 10.03 5.18
N GLY A 711 -17.33 9.16 5.74
CA GLY A 711 -18.74 9.05 5.34
C GLY A 711 -19.62 10.21 5.80
N ASN A 712 -19.10 11.14 6.61
CA ASN A 712 -19.84 12.28 7.13
C ASN A 712 -19.19 13.61 6.69
N HIS A 713 -19.82 14.26 5.71
CA HIS A 713 -19.35 15.52 5.15
C HIS A 713 -19.29 16.68 6.18
N GLU A 714 -20.13 16.70 7.22
CA GLU A 714 -20.09 17.73 8.26
C GLU A 714 -18.78 17.67 9.06
N VAL A 715 -18.30 16.46 9.36
CA VAL A 715 -17.00 16.28 10.02
C VAL A 715 -15.86 16.62 9.07
N MET A 716 -15.91 16.12 7.83
CA MET A 716 -14.82 16.30 6.88
C MET A 716 -14.62 17.75 6.44
N MET A 717 -15.71 18.52 6.19
CA MET A 717 -15.59 19.95 5.87
C MET A 717 -14.93 20.75 7.00
N ARG A 718 -15.18 20.37 8.26
CA ARG A 718 -14.56 20.97 9.46
C ARG A 718 -13.12 20.52 9.68
N GLY A 719 -12.74 19.35 9.15
CA GLY A 719 -11.38 18.82 9.17
C GLY A 719 -10.48 19.36 8.05
N THR A 720 -11.05 19.98 7.02
CA THR A 720 -10.29 20.55 5.90
C THR A 720 -9.34 21.64 6.38
N PHE A 721 -8.04 21.50 6.08
CA PHE A 721 -6.94 22.35 6.54
C PHE A 721 -6.79 22.44 8.08
N ALA A 722 -7.18 21.40 8.82
CA ALA A 722 -7.17 21.37 10.29
C ALA A 722 -5.97 20.63 10.94
N ASN A 723 -4.93 20.30 10.15
CA ASN A 723 -3.72 19.61 10.63
C ASN A 723 -3.03 20.39 11.75
#